data_AF-A0A1N6FIH2-F1
#
_entry.id   AF-A0A1N6FIH2-F1
#
_cell.length_a   1.000
_cell.length_b   1.000
_cell.length_c   1.000
_cell.angle_alpha   90.00
_cell.angle_beta   90.00
_cell.angle_gamma   90.00
#
_symmetry.space_group_name_H-M   'P 1'
#
loop_
_entity.id
_entity.type
_entity.pdbx_description
1 polymer ?
#
loop_
_entity_poly.entity_id
_entity_poly.type
_entity_poly.pdbx_seq_one_letter_code
_entity_poly.pdbx_strand_id
1 'polypeptide(L)'
;MKKILLIAACCIAQMAVMAQPKQDNRAAHTKIADLLAQQPAKNKAALQANMDALSELGEEGITGMAAMLAAPGKGDNTALEYALAGYAFYVTQPGKENQRAMAAKAFGKALDLVKDKEHKSFFIVQLQQVGNDASVSVLQPYLLDERLCDPAARTLVKINTPAAQKALLAALPQVNGRNRQILVEVIGDGRVADATPALLPLLNQQDQMLTKTTLYALAHIADPAAGTALSGAAAKAGYKYDVTNATASYLLYAQQLHAKGQSAAAAKIAQTLLKEAKAADQVHVRTAALYLLNQVDGSKNLPVLLSAVNDPQPEFRDAALKYAGSALDPAATALWIKSLAKANNGGKAAVIGMLGNNKATEAVPVILKALTDKDAGVRLAAIKAAGQAGGTQAIPALLAVMKKGDAKEVAAVQGVLKTIKGDEVAQQAAAAIPAMPAAAQVALIDVVAARKADKQVAPVLALTTSSNESVRTAAINGLQDIVTTENLPAIFKLLSAAENAKDIKALQAAVINSGADANAVKTQMAQEAPAKKERYYAILAGIGGADAMNEVSAAFEKGTASQKQAAVSALNEWKDGSAAGTLLNIARADAAYRTTALNGYVRLAKAAATADQRLLMLTNAMELAQDARLKKAILQQAEQCKTFPALIFAGNFLDDAAVQQEAAIAVMNIALADKTYSGAIVRGLLEKTSKVLKGGDADYQREAIRKYLSEMPAGEGYVSMFNGKDLSGWKGLVADPIKRAKMDAATLKKEQEKADVKMKEGWSAKDGLLVFGGHGDNLCTEKKYGDFEMFVDWKITKDGDAGIYLRGTPQVQIWDTSRRDVGAQVGSGGLYNNQKNESKPLKLADNAIGEWNNFHIIMKGDRVTVYLNGELVVNNVMLENYWDRKLPIFAEEQLELQAHGTYVAYRNLYIREFEKVKPFELSEAEKKEGYKILFDGTNMHEWTGNTTSYIIENGDIVCYPKNGGGGNLYTKDEYADFVYRMEFQLTPGANNGLGIRAPLTGDAAYQGMELQILDNEADIYKNLQVYQYHGSVYGVIPAKRGFLKPVGEWNYEQVTVKGTRITVELNGTVITDGDIAEPRDKGTLDHKDHPGLKNTTGHIGFLGHGSVVRFRNIRIKDLTKK
;
A
#
# COMPACT_ATOMS: atom_id res chain seq x y z
N MET A 1 -21.84 -17.97 -70.89
CA MET A 1 -21.47 -16.54 -70.90
C MET A 1 -22.71 -15.71 -70.57
N LYS A 2 -22.55 -14.61 -69.84
CA LYS A 2 -23.60 -13.73 -69.26
C LYS A 2 -24.19 -14.16 -67.91
N LYS A 3 -23.46 -14.96 -67.14
CA LYS A 3 -23.27 -14.73 -65.69
C LYS A 3 -22.10 -13.74 -65.59
N ILE A 4 -22.17 -12.73 -64.71
CA ILE A 4 -21.25 -11.56 -64.63
C ILE A 4 -21.67 -10.42 -65.57
N LEU A 5 -22.75 -9.71 -65.26
CA LEU A 5 -22.93 -8.27 -65.61
C LEU A 5 -24.23 -7.63 -65.07
N LEU A 6 -25.20 -8.39 -64.54
CA LEU A 6 -26.43 -7.80 -63.98
C LEU A 6 -26.53 -7.78 -62.45
N ILE A 7 -25.45 -8.15 -61.73
CA ILE A 7 -25.36 -8.01 -60.26
C ILE A 7 -24.53 -6.77 -59.87
N ALA A 8 -24.04 -6.00 -60.86
CA ALA A 8 -23.25 -4.79 -60.63
C ALA A 8 -24.06 -3.47 -60.64
N ALA A 9 -25.36 -3.50 -60.99
CA ALA A 9 -26.18 -2.28 -61.14
C ALA A 9 -27.20 -2.02 -60.01
N CYS A 10 -27.55 -3.03 -59.19
CA CYS A 10 -28.45 -2.80 -58.03
C CYS A 10 -27.70 -2.66 -56.69
N CYS A 11 -26.37 -2.76 -56.69
CA CYS A 11 -25.54 -2.56 -55.49
C CYS A 11 -25.04 -1.12 -55.31
N ILE A 12 -25.50 -0.15 -56.14
CA ILE A 12 -25.01 1.25 -56.10
C ILE A 12 -26.11 2.25 -55.67
N ALA A 13 -27.36 1.83 -55.44
CA ALA A 13 -28.47 2.74 -55.15
C ALA A 13 -29.06 2.69 -53.72
N GLN A 14 -28.36 2.13 -52.73
CA GLN A 14 -28.82 2.18 -51.32
C GLN A 14 -27.73 2.47 -50.28
N MET A 15 -26.58 3.02 -50.70
CA MET A 15 -25.65 3.66 -49.77
C MET A 15 -25.97 5.16 -49.65
N ALA A 16 -27.15 5.49 -49.10
CA ALA A 16 -27.45 6.82 -48.56
C ALA A 16 -28.82 6.85 -47.86
N VAL A 17 -28.97 6.15 -46.73
CA VAL A 17 -29.87 6.65 -45.66
C VAL A 17 -29.13 6.45 -44.35
N MET A 18 -28.57 7.56 -43.87
CA MET A 18 -27.98 7.68 -42.55
C MET A 18 -29.02 7.28 -41.49
N ALA A 19 -28.67 6.36 -40.60
CA ALA A 19 -29.39 6.18 -39.35
C ALA A 19 -29.29 7.50 -38.56
N GLN A 20 -30.43 8.16 -38.33
CA GLN A 20 -30.51 9.26 -37.38
C GLN A 20 -30.18 8.73 -35.97
N PRO A 21 -29.23 9.34 -35.24
CA PRO A 21 -28.97 8.95 -33.85
C PRO A 21 -30.19 9.28 -32.97
N LYS A 22 -30.55 8.36 -32.08
CA LYS A 22 -31.58 8.57 -31.04
C LYS A 22 -31.21 9.82 -30.25
N GLN A 23 -32.06 10.83 -30.31
CA GLN A 23 -31.92 12.11 -29.64
C GLN A 23 -32.12 11.90 -28.12
N ASP A 24 -31.04 11.94 -27.34
CA ASP A 24 -31.09 12.00 -25.87
C ASP A 24 -31.64 13.37 -25.45
N ASN A 25 -32.94 13.40 -25.12
CA ASN A 25 -33.75 14.59 -24.81
C ASN A 25 -33.52 15.20 -23.42
N ARG A 26 -32.52 14.77 -22.64
CA ARG A 26 -32.19 15.44 -21.37
C ARG A 26 -31.61 16.83 -21.62
N ALA A 27 -31.95 17.80 -20.75
CA ALA A 27 -31.40 19.15 -20.82
C ALA A 27 -29.87 19.13 -20.65
N ALA A 28 -29.15 19.93 -21.45
CA ALA A 28 -27.68 19.96 -21.47
C ALA A 28 -27.05 20.21 -20.08
N HIS A 29 -27.69 21.04 -19.25
CA HIS A 29 -27.30 21.30 -17.87
C HIS A 29 -27.26 20.04 -16.99
N THR A 30 -28.25 19.16 -17.12
CA THR A 30 -28.34 17.92 -16.31
C THR A 30 -27.26 16.93 -16.69
N LYS A 31 -26.98 16.78 -18.00
CA LYS A 31 -25.90 15.93 -18.49
C LYS A 31 -24.52 16.40 -18.00
N ILE A 32 -24.32 17.71 -17.92
CA ILE A 32 -23.10 18.31 -17.38
C ILE A 32 -22.96 18.03 -15.87
N ALA A 33 -24.01 18.26 -15.09
CA ALA A 33 -23.97 18.05 -13.63
C ALA A 33 -23.64 16.58 -13.25
N ASP A 34 -24.28 15.62 -13.92
CA ASP A 34 -24.05 14.19 -13.71
C ASP A 34 -22.61 13.78 -14.06
N LEU A 35 -22.04 14.39 -15.10
CA LEU A 35 -20.68 14.15 -15.55
C LEU A 35 -19.64 14.71 -14.58
N LEU A 36 -19.92 15.86 -13.98
CA LEU A 36 -19.05 16.51 -13.00
C LEU A 36 -19.02 15.76 -11.66
N ALA A 37 -20.16 15.22 -11.22
CA ALA A 37 -20.24 14.40 -10.00
C ALA A 37 -19.38 13.12 -10.06
N GLN A 38 -19.01 12.70 -11.28
CA GLN A 38 -18.19 11.52 -11.53
C GLN A 38 -16.68 11.83 -11.66
N GLN A 39 -16.28 13.09 -11.44
CA GLN A 39 -14.88 13.50 -11.41
C GLN A 39 -14.33 13.58 -9.97
N PRO A 40 -13.06 13.20 -9.74
CA PRO A 40 -12.15 12.54 -10.68
C PRO A 40 -12.52 11.07 -10.89
N ALA A 41 -12.29 10.56 -12.11
CA ALA A 41 -12.57 9.17 -12.44
C ALA A 41 -11.78 8.19 -11.55
N LYS A 42 -12.47 7.20 -10.95
CA LYS A 42 -11.88 6.23 -9.99
C LYS A 42 -11.02 5.14 -10.65
N ASN A 43 -11.18 4.94 -11.96
CA ASN A 43 -10.45 3.94 -12.74
C ASN A 43 -10.48 4.25 -14.25
N LYS A 44 -9.73 3.46 -15.03
CA LYS A 44 -9.59 3.64 -16.49
C LYS A 44 -10.91 3.53 -17.27
N ALA A 45 -11.83 2.65 -16.86
CA ALA A 45 -13.11 2.47 -17.55
C ALA A 45 -14.05 3.65 -17.32
N ALA A 46 -14.13 4.14 -16.08
CA ALA A 46 -14.88 5.35 -15.75
C ALA A 46 -14.31 6.58 -16.47
N LEU A 47 -12.98 6.69 -16.58
CA LEU A 47 -12.35 7.76 -17.34
C LEU A 47 -12.77 7.71 -18.81
N GLN A 48 -12.74 6.54 -19.45
CA GLN A 48 -13.16 6.38 -20.84
C GLN A 48 -14.63 6.79 -21.04
N ALA A 49 -15.54 6.30 -20.20
CA ALA A 49 -16.96 6.61 -20.28
C ALA A 49 -17.25 8.11 -20.10
N ASN A 50 -16.62 8.74 -19.09
CA ASN A 50 -16.77 10.18 -18.84
C ASN A 50 -16.32 11.02 -20.05
N MET A 51 -15.26 10.59 -20.73
CA MET A 51 -14.73 11.31 -21.88
C MET A 51 -15.52 11.06 -23.17
N ASP A 52 -16.11 9.88 -23.33
CA ASP A 52 -17.06 9.62 -24.40
C ASP A 52 -18.34 10.44 -24.20
N ALA A 53 -18.85 10.53 -22.97
CA ALA A 53 -19.98 11.41 -22.64
C ALA A 53 -19.67 12.91 -22.90
N LEU A 54 -18.46 13.38 -22.56
CA LEU A 54 -18.02 14.75 -22.93
C LEU A 54 -18.01 14.95 -24.46
N SER A 55 -17.72 13.91 -25.25
CA SER A 55 -17.80 14.00 -26.72
C SER A 55 -19.24 14.12 -27.22
N GLU A 56 -20.17 13.45 -26.57
CA GLU A 56 -21.60 13.46 -26.93
C GLU A 56 -22.30 14.77 -26.55
N LEU A 57 -21.81 15.48 -25.53
CA LEU A 57 -22.25 16.85 -25.21
C LEU A 57 -22.04 17.82 -26.38
N GLY A 58 -21.09 17.52 -27.26
CA GLY A 58 -20.78 18.33 -28.42
C GLY A 58 -20.25 19.71 -28.07
N GLU A 59 -20.11 20.54 -29.10
CA GLU A 59 -19.51 21.87 -28.98
C GLU A 59 -20.24 22.78 -27.99
N GLU A 60 -21.58 22.78 -28.03
CA GLU A 60 -22.41 23.62 -27.16
C GLU A 60 -22.36 23.19 -25.70
N GLY A 61 -22.33 21.88 -25.41
CA GLY A 61 -22.23 21.39 -24.04
C GLY A 61 -20.87 21.71 -23.41
N ILE A 62 -19.77 21.49 -24.15
CA ILE A 62 -18.42 21.86 -23.67
C ILE A 62 -18.29 23.37 -23.48
N THR A 63 -18.85 24.16 -24.40
CA THR A 63 -18.87 25.63 -24.27
C THR A 63 -19.75 26.07 -23.09
N GLY A 64 -20.87 25.39 -22.84
CA GLY A 64 -21.76 25.65 -21.70
C GLY A 64 -21.11 25.35 -20.35
N MET A 65 -20.26 24.33 -20.27
CA MET A 65 -19.44 24.06 -19.08
C MET A 65 -18.50 25.22 -18.73
N ALA A 66 -17.97 25.94 -19.73
CA ALA A 66 -17.15 27.12 -19.48
C ALA A 66 -17.92 28.24 -18.79
N ALA A 67 -19.20 28.41 -19.12
CA ALA A 67 -20.07 29.40 -18.49
C ALA A 67 -20.42 29.07 -17.03
N MET A 68 -20.16 27.84 -16.58
CA MET A 68 -20.40 27.39 -15.20
C MET A 68 -19.22 27.64 -14.26
N LEU A 69 -18.05 28.04 -14.80
CA LEU A 69 -16.88 28.33 -13.98
C LEU A 69 -17.16 29.53 -13.07
N ALA A 70 -16.98 29.32 -11.77
CA ALA A 70 -17.05 30.39 -10.78
C ALA A 70 -15.75 31.20 -10.80
N ALA A 71 -15.84 32.52 -10.63
CA ALA A 71 -14.67 33.41 -10.62
C ALA A 71 -13.54 32.90 -9.68
N PRO A 72 -12.26 33.15 -10.00
CA PRO A 72 -11.14 32.69 -9.19
C PRO A 72 -11.30 33.04 -7.70
N GLY A 73 -11.24 32.03 -6.83
CA GLY A 73 -11.40 32.18 -5.38
C GLY A 73 -12.85 32.36 -4.87
N LYS A 74 -13.87 32.19 -5.73
CA LYS A 74 -15.30 32.36 -5.39
C LYS A 74 -16.14 31.09 -5.47
N GLY A 75 -15.57 29.96 -5.89
CA GLY A 75 -16.25 28.66 -5.96
C GLY A 75 -15.27 27.53 -6.23
N ASP A 76 -15.78 26.30 -6.25
CA ASP A 76 -14.99 25.10 -6.54
C ASP A 76 -15.13 24.74 -8.03
N ASN A 77 -14.08 25.01 -8.79
CA ASN A 77 -14.01 24.67 -10.22
C ASN A 77 -13.35 23.31 -10.47
N THR A 78 -12.95 22.57 -9.43
CA THR A 78 -12.06 21.41 -9.55
C THR A 78 -12.63 20.35 -10.49
N ALA A 79 -13.91 19.99 -10.34
CA ALA A 79 -14.55 18.99 -11.19
C ALA A 79 -14.69 19.45 -12.65
N LEU A 80 -15.00 20.74 -12.87
CA LEU A 80 -15.14 21.35 -14.20
C LEU A 80 -13.80 21.38 -14.92
N GLU A 81 -12.77 21.89 -14.26
CA GLU A 81 -11.42 21.97 -14.81
C GLU A 81 -10.83 20.58 -15.06
N TYR A 82 -11.08 19.62 -14.16
CA TYR A 82 -10.66 18.22 -14.33
C TYR A 82 -11.35 17.57 -15.54
N ALA A 83 -12.66 17.76 -15.71
CA ALA A 83 -13.40 17.22 -16.86
C ALA A 83 -12.89 17.82 -18.18
N LEU A 84 -12.80 19.15 -18.26
CA LEU A 84 -12.41 19.87 -19.48
C LEU A 84 -10.95 19.59 -19.87
N ALA A 85 -10.03 19.58 -18.90
CA ALA A 85 -8.63 19.26 -19.16
C ALA A 85 -8.41 17.78 -19.49
N GLY A 86 -9.10 16.89 -18.77
CA GLY A 86 -9.10 15.46 -19.08
C GLY A 86 -9.58 15.20 -20.50
N TYR A 87 -10.61 15.92 -20.95
CA TYR A 87 -11.14 15.79 -22.30
C TYR A 87 -10.18 16.28 -23.37
N ALA A 88 -9.55 17.43 -23.15
CA ALA A 88 -8.54 17.97 -24.05
C ALA A 88 -7.42 16.94 -24.33
N PHE A 89 -6.95 16.24 -23.30
CA PHE A 89 -5.95 15.18 -23.45
C PHE A 89 -6.54 13.91 -24.09
N TYR A 90 -7.75 13.52 -23.71
CA TYR A 90 -8.39 12.31 -24.20
C TYR A 90 -8.56 12.28 -25.73
N VAL A 91 -8.94 13.40 -26.33
CA VAL A 91 -9.18 13.49 -27.78
C VAL A 91 -7.90 13.59 -28.62
N THR A 92 -6.72 13.65 -28.00
CA THR A 92 -5.44 13.56 -28.73
C THR A 92 -5.09 12.14 -29.16
N GLN A 93 -5.84 11.13 -28.71
CA GLN A 93 -5.66 9.74 -29.12
C GLN A 93 -5.91 9.54 -30.64
N PRO A 94 -5.26 8.56 -31.28
CA PRO A 94 -5.53 8.20 -32.68
C PRO A 94 -7.00 7.83 -32.90
N GLY A 95 -7.61 8.29 -34.00
CA GLY A 95 -8.99 7.97 -34.37
C GLY A 95 -10.06 8.89 -33.78
N LYS A 96 -9.66 10.02 -33.17
CA LYS A 96 -10.54 11.02 -32.55
C LYS A 96 -10.40 12.42 -33.15
N GLU A 97 -10.00 12.50 -34.41
CA GLU A 97 -9.67 13.75 -35.10
C GLU A 97 -10.87 14.70 -35.16
N ASN A 98 -12.09 14.16 -35.34
CA ASN A 98 -13.33 14.94 -35.36
C ASN A 98 -13.66 15.51 -33.96
N GLN A 99 -13.54 14.71 -32.91
CA GLN A 99 -13.75 15.14 -31.53
C GLN A 99 -12.71 16.18 -31.11
N ARG A 100 -11.47 16.02 -31.54
CA ARG A 100 -10.40 17.00 -31.32
C ARG A 100 -10.69 18.33 -31.99
N ALA A 101 -11.14 18.32 -33.25
CA ALA A 101 -11.54 19.53 -33.96
C ALA A 101 -12.73 20.22 -33.28
N MET A 102 -13.69 19.45 -32.79
CA MET A 102 -14.84 19.96 -32.03
C MET A 102 -14.41 20.58 -30.69
N ALA A 103 -13.54 19.90 -29.92
CA ALA A 103 -12.99 20.41 -28.67
C ALA A 103 -12.22 21.72 -28.87
N ALA A 104 -11.39 21.81 -29.91
CA ALA A 104 -10.66 23.03 -30.26
C ALA A 104 -11.60 24.20 -30.56
N LYS A 105 -12.70 23.95 -31.27
CA LYS A 105 -13.71 24.97 -31.55
C LYS A 105 -14.47 25.40 -30.29
N ALA A 106 -14.84 24.45 -29.43
CA ALA A 106 -15.54 24.71 -28.17
C ALA A 106 -14.69 25.52 -27.19
N PHE A 107 -13.43 25.13 -26.98
CA PHE A 107 -12.50 25.89 -26.12
C PHE A 107 -12.19 27.27 -26.70
N GLY A 108 -12.14 27.40 -28.04
CA GLY A 108 -12.05 28.71 -28.70
C GLY A 108 -13.22 29.62 -28.36
N LYS A 109 -14.46 29.11 -28.43
CA LYS A 109 -15.67 29.85 -28.03
C LYS A 109 -15.72 30.17 -26.54
N ALA A 110 -15.24 29.25 -25.70
CA ALA A 110 -15.21 29.45 -24.25
C ALA A 110 -14.40 30.70 -23.85
N LEU A 111 -13.37 31.08 -24.62
CA LEU A 111 -12.57 32.29 -24.37
C LEU A 111 -13.36 33.59 -24.46
N ASP A 112 -14.46 33.62 -25.22
CA ASP A 112 -15.35 34.78 -25.32
C ASP A 112 -16.36 34.82 -24.17
N LEU A 113 -16.62 33.70 -23.50
CA LEU A 113 -17.58 33.58 -22.41
C LEU A 113 -16.97 33.89 -21.04
N VAL A 114 -15.72 33.46 -20.82
CA VAL A 114 -15.03 33.74 -19.56
C VAL A 114 -14.40 35.13 -19.56
N LYS A 115 -14.50 35.84 -18.43
CA LYS A 115 -14.15 37.26 -18.34
C LYS A 115 -12.78 37.51 -17.72
N ASP A 116 -12.37 36.70 -16.76
CA ASP A 116 -11.09 36.81 -16.08
C ASP A 116 -9.96 36.15 -16.87
N LYS A 117 -8.72 36.54 -16.54
CA LYS A 117 -7.54 36.12 -17.28
C LYS A 117 -7.11 34.71 -16.89
N GLU A 118 -7.46 34.26 -15.69
CA GLU A 118 -7.13 32.95 -15.16
C GLU A 118 -7.86 31.84 -15.92
N HIS A 119 -9.17 31.97 -16.12
CA HIS A 119 -9.95 31.04 -16.94
C HIS A 119 -9.61 31.15 -18.42
N LYS A 120 -9.34 32.36 -18.95
CA LYS A 120 -8.82 32.49 -20.32
C LYS A 120 -7.51 31.73 -20.50
N SER A 121 -6.60 31.87 -19.55
CA SER A 121 -5.35 31.11 -19.54
C SER A 121 -5.61 29.60 -19.48
N PHE A 122 -6.57 29.15 -18.68
CA PHE A 122 -6.96 27.73 -18.60
C PHE A 122 -7.40 27.18 -19.96
N PHE A 123 -8.31 27.87 -20.66
CA PHE A 123 -8.78 27.42 -21.99
C PHE A 123 -7.71 27.52 -23.08
N ILE A 124 -6.86 28.54 -23.04
CA ILE A 124 -5.70 28.63 -23.93
C ILE A 124 -4.78 27.40 -23.73
N VAL A 125 -4.54 26.98 -22.48
CA VAL A 125 -3.76 25.76 -22.19
C VAL A 125 -4.45 24.50 -22.71
N GLN A 126 -5.79 24.43 -22.69
CA GLN A 126 -6.50 23.30 -23.31
C GLN A 126 -6.34 23.31 -24.84
N LEU A 127 -6.39 24.48 -25.47
CA LEU A 127 -6.09 24.65 -26.89
C LEU A 127 -4.65 24.24 -27.24
N GLN A 128 -3.70 24.30 -26.30
CA GLN A 128 -2.36 23.75 -26.54
C GLN A 128 -2.40 22.23 -26.82
N GLN A 129 -3.36 21.49 -26.26
CA GLN A 129 -3.47 20.04 -26.49
C GLN A 129 -4.21 19.71 -27.80
N VAL A 130 -5.26 20.45 -28.12
CA VAL A 130 -6.22 20.10 -29.19
C VAL A 130 -6.26 21.05 -30.39
N GLY A 131 -5.64 22.23 -30.26
CA GLY A 131 -5.74 23.33 -31.21
C GLY A 131 -5.28 22.99 -32.63
N ASN A 132 -5.85 23.70 -33.59
CA ASN A 132 -5.53 23.58 -35.02
C ASN A 132 -5.54 24.97 -35.69
N ASP A 133 -5.49 25.04 -37.03
CA ASP A 133 -5.49 26.30 -37.76
C ASP A 133 -6.67 27.22 -37.45
N ALA A 134 -7.84 26.66 -37.14
CA ALA A 134 -9.01 27.47 -36.75
C ALA A 134 -8.81 28.16 -35.40
N SER A 135 -7.93 27.65 -34.53
CA SER A 135 -7.61 28.27 -33.24
C SER A 135 -6.66 29.47 -33.39
N VAL A 136 -5.97 29.61 -34.53
CA VAL A 136 -4.93 30.65 -34.72
C VAL A 136 -5.54 32.05 -34.66
N SER A 137 -6.62 32.31 -35.39
CA SER A 137 -7.28 33.61 -35.40
C SER A 137 -7.88 33.96 -34.03
N VAL A 138 -8.35 32.96 -33.29
CA VAL A 138 -8.89 33.12 -31.93
C VAL A 138 -7.80 33.51 -30.94
N LEU A 139 -6.59 32.96 -31.10
CA LEU A 139 -5.46 33.18 -30.17
C LEU A 139 -4.70 34.48 -30.47
N GLN A 140 -4.74 34.96 -31.70
CA GLN A 140 -3.95 36.11 -32.16
C GLN A 140 -4.11 37.39 -31.32
N PRO A 141 -5.32 37.79 -30.86
CA PRO A 141 -5.48 38.96 -30.00
C PRO A 141 -4.74 38.85 -28.66
N TYR A 142 -4.60 37.63 -28.13
CA TYR A 142 -3.99 37.38 -26.82
C TYR A 142 -2.46 37.43 -26.85
N LEU A 143 -1.83 37.43 -28.04
CA LEU A 143 -0.38 37.61 -28.19
C LEU A 143 0.09 38.99 -27.74
N LEU A 144 -0.80 39.99 -27.75
CA LEU A 144 -0.50 41.35 -27.31
C LEU A 144 -0.86 41.62 -25.84
N ASP A 145 -1.55 40.68 -25.16
CA ASP A 145 -1.95 40.85 -23.76
C ASP A 145 -0.78 40.54 -22.81
N GLU A 146 -0.59 41.39 -21.79
CA GLU A 146 0.51 41.26 -20.83
C GLU A 146 0.53 39.92 -20.07
N ARG A 147 -0.63 39.35 -19.76
CA ARG A 147 -0.76 38.13 -18.96
C ARG A 147 -0.98 36.88 -19.81
N LEU A 148 -1.66 37.03 -20.95
CA LEU A 148 -2.09 35.91 -21.81
C LEU A 148 -1.15 35.65 -23.00
N CYS A 149 -0.15 36.51 -23.24
CA CYS A 149 0.83 36.33 -24.32
C CYS A 149 1.55 34.98 -24.22
N ASP A 150 2.04 34.60 -23.05
CA ASP A 150 2.77 33.33 -22.83
C ASP A 150 1.96 32.08 -23.17
N PRO A 151 0.78 31.83 -22.54
CA PRO A 151 -0.02 30.67 -22.89
C PRO A 151 -0.48 30.69 -24.36
N ALA A 152 -0.80 31.86 -24.93
CA ALA A 152 -1.24 31.96 -26.33
C ALA A 152 -0.11 31.63 -27.30
N ALA A 153 1.09 32.17 -27.06
CA ALA A 153 2.26 31.91 -27.89
C ALA A 153 2.64 30.42 -27.85
N ARG A 154 2.71 29.81 -26.66
CA ARG A 154 3.04 28.38 -26.50
C ARG A 154 2.01 27.48 -27.16
N THR A 155 0.75 27.90 -27.20
CA THR A 155 -0.31 27.21 -27.93
C THR A 155 -0.09 27.26 -29.43
N LEU A 156 0.18 28.44 -30.01
CA LEU A 156 0.46 28.57 -31.44
C LEU A 156 1.69 27.78 -31.89
N VAL A 157 2.73 27.71 -31.05
CA VAL A 157 3.91 26.88 -31.34
C VAL A 157 3.62 25.39 -31.28
N LYS A 158 2.70 24.96 -30.43
CA LYS A 158 2.27 23.57 -30.41
C LYS A 158 1.44 23.20 -31.64
N ILE A 159 0.64 24.14 -32.16
CA ILE A 159 -0.11 24.01 -33.43
C ILE A 159 0.87 23.92 -34.61
N ASN A 160 1.91 24.75 -34.62
CA ASN A 160 3.05 24.72 -35.54
C ASN A 160 2.73 24.70 -37.04
N THR A 161 1.65 25.33 -37.46
CA THR A 161 1.29 25.47 -38.88
C THR A 161 1.80 26.78 -39.47
N PRO A 162 1.85 26.94 -40.81
CA PRO A 162 2.26 28.19 -41.44
C PRO A 162 1.44 29.40 -40.97
N ALA A 163 0.14 29.22 -40.71
CA ALA A 163 -0.72 30.27 -40.18
C ALA A 163 -0.33 30.69 -38.75
N ALA A 164 -0.09 29.72 -37.86
CA ALA A 164 0.34 29.97 -36.48
C ALA A 164 1.72 30.66 -36.44
N GLN A 165 2.66 30.19 -37.26
CA GLN A 165 4.00 30.77 -37.42
C GLN A 165 3.92 32.23 -37.91
N LYS A 166 3.09 32.50 -38.93
CA LYS A 166 2.87 33.86 -39.42
C LYS A 166 2.26 34.78 -38.36
N ALA A 167 1.34 34.28 -37.55
CA ALA A 167 0.73 35.06 -36.46
C ALA A 167 1.74 35.44 -35.38
N LEU A 168 2.62 34.51 -34.98
CA LEU A 168 3.72 34.77 -34.03
C LEU A 168 4.70 35.83 -34.57
N LEU A 169 5.10 35.70 -35.84
CA LEU A 169 6.00 36.65 -36.50
C LEU A 169 5.37 38.04 -36.63
N ALA A 170 4.08 38.11 -36.95
CA ALA A 170 3.36 39.38 -37.05
C ALA A 170 3.22 40.09 -35.68
N ALA A 171 3.11 39.34 -34.58
CA ALA A 171 3.01 39.90 -33.23
C ALA A 171 4.36 40.35 -32.65
N LEU A 172 5.47 39.72 -33.04
CA LEU A 172 6.82 40.01 -32.53
C LEU A 172 7.21 41.51 -32.52
N PRO A 173 7.03 42.31 -33.59
CA PRO A 173 7.38 43.73 -33.56
C PRO A 173 6.41 44.59 -32.72
N GLN A 174 5.23 44.07 -32.37
CA GLN A 174 4.16 44.80 -31.68
C GLN A 174 4.24 44.71 -30.15
N VAL A 175 5.06 43.80 -29.61
CA VAL A 175 5.20 43.58 -28.16
C VAL A 175 6.58 44.01 -27.66
N ASN A 176 6.67 44.32 -26.37
CA ASN A 176 7.87 44.87 -25.71
C ASN A 176 8.23 44.04 -24.47
N GLY A 177 9.41 44.28 -23.89
CA GLY A 177 9.80 43.73 -22.60
C GLY A 177 9.63 42.21 -22.50
N ARG A 178 8.95 41.75 -21.44
CA ARG A 178 8.75 40.32 -21.16
C ARG A 178 8.00 39.59 -22.29
N ASN A 179 6.97 40.20 -22.88
CA ASN A 179 6.20 39.57 -23.96
C ASN A 179 7.04 39.38 -25.23
N ARG A 180 7.95 40.34 -25.54
CA ARG A 180 8.89 40.16 -26.64
C ARG A 180 9.85 39.01 -26.38
N GLN A 181 10.37 38.89 -25.16
CA GLN A 181 11.24 37.76 -24.78
C GLN A 181 10.50 36.42 -24.92
N ILE A 182 9.25 36.33 -24.43
CA ILE A 182 8.38 35.15 -24.57
C ILE A 182 8.21 34.76 -26.04
N LEU A 183 7.83 35.72 -26.92
CA LEU A 183 7.63 35.41 -28.32
C LEU A 183 8.91 34.92 -28.99
N VAL A 184 10.06 35.51 -28.70
CA VAL A 184 11.35 35.04 -29.22
C VAL A 184 11.65 33.61 -28.77
N GLU A 185 11.49 33.31 -27.48
CA GLU A 185 11.74 31.98 -26.91
C GLU A 185 10.89 30.92 -27.62
N VAL A 186 9.60 31.20 -27.69
CA VAL A 186 8.58 30.31 -28.24
C VAL A 186 8.79 30.11 -29.75
N ILE A 187 9.07 31.17 -30.51
CA ILE A 187 9.46 31.07 -31.94
C ILE A 187 10.67 30.13 -32.11
N GLY A 188 11.63 30.18 -31.18
CA GLY A 188 12.74 29.24 -31.08
C GLY A 188 12.29 27.80 -30.88
N ASP A 189 11.51 27.54 -29.83
CA ASP A 189 10.96 26.22 -29.50
C ASP A 189 10.22 25.58 -30.69
N GLY A 190 9.42 26.38 -31.40
CA GLY A 190 8.67 25.98 -32.59
C GLY A 190 9.50 25.79 -33.86
N ARG A 191 10.79 26.18 -33.83
CA ARG A 191 11.71 26.15 -34.98
C ARG A 191 11.14 26.83 -36.22
N VAL A 192 10.51 27.98 -36.04
CA VAL A 192 9.86 28.72 -37.12
C VAL A 192 10.90 29.13 -38.17
N ALA A 193 10.85 28.50 -39.35
CA ALA A 193 11.92 28.61 -40.35
C ALA A 193 12.13 30.04 -40.85
N ASP A 194 11.05 30.79 -41.07
CA ASP A 194 11.10 32.15 -41.64
C ASP A 194 11.39 33.23 -40.58
N ALA A 195 11.68 32.86 -39.32
CA ALA A 195 11.89 33.80 -38.24
C ALA A 195 13.28 34.43 -38.20
N THR A 196 14.29 33.78 -38.79
CA THR A 196 15.70 34.22 -38.73
C THR A 196 15.90 35.70 -39.07
N PRO A 197 15.32 36.25 -40.16
CA PRO A 197 15.48 37.66 -40.51
C PRO A 197 14.88 38.63 -39.48
N ALA A 198 13.80 38.24 -38.79
CA ALA A 198 13.15 39.04 -37.76
C ALA A 198 13.87 38.96 -36.41
N LEU A 199 14.58 37.85 -36.14
CA LEU A 199 15.31 37.63 -34.90
C LEU A 199 16.71 38.25 -34.90
N LEU A 200 17.44 38.22 -36.02
CA LEU A 200 18.81 38.73 -36.11
C LEU A 200 18.97 40.19 -35.62
N PRO A 201 18.07 41.14 -35.96
CA PRO A 201 18.16 42.51 -35.46
C PRO A 201 18.04 42.65 -33.92
N LEU A 202 17.44 41.66 -33.24
CA LEU A 202 17.25 41.70 -31.79
C LEU A 202 18.54 41.43 -31.00
N LEU A 203 19.58 40.88 -31.64
CA LEU A 203 20.92 40.68 -31.05
C LEU A 203 21.68 41.99 -30.80
N ASN A 204 21.26 43.09 -31.42
CA ASN A 204 21.94 44.39 -31.35
C ASN A 204 21.37 45.31 -30.25
N GLN A 205 20.52 44.80 -29.35
CA GLN A 205 19.92 45.58 -28.26
C GLN A 205 20.73 45.46 -26.96
N GLN A 206 20.63 46.47 -26.08
CA GLN A 206 21.33 46.47 -24.77
C GLN A 206 20.78 45.41 -23.79
N ASP A 207 19.61 44.83 -24.05
CA ASP A 207 18.98 43.81 -23.20
C ASP A 207 19.69 42.45 -23.36
N GLN A 208 20.47 42.08 -22.34
CA GLN A 208 21.21 40.82 -22.28
C GLN A 208 20.30 39.58 -22.20
N MET A 209 19.12 39.71 -21.59
CA MET A 209 18.16 38.60 -21.48
C MET A 209 17.45 38.38 -22.81
N LEU A 210 17.06 39.46 -23.50
CA LEU A 210 16.56 39.34 -24.87
C LEU A 210 17.62 38.74 -25.80
N THR A 211 18.86 39.20 -25.71
CA THR A 211 19.99 38.65 -26.48
C THR A 211 20.15 37.15 -26.25
N LYS A 212 20.10 36.70 -24.98
CA LYS A 212 20.15 35.29 -24.61
C LYS A 212 19.05 34.49 -25.30
N THR A 213 17.81 34.95 -25.18
CA THR A 213 16.65 34.26 -25.73
C THR A 213 16.67 34.27 -27.26
N THR A 214 17.16 35.34 -27.90
CA THR A 214 17.35 35.41 -29.36
C THR A 214 18.42 34.43 -29.84
N LEU A 215 19.56 34.32 -29.16
CA LEU A 215 20.60 33.34 -29.49
C LEU A 215 20.08 31.91 -29.33
N TYR A 216 19.32 31.64 -28.28
CA TYR A 216 18.63 30.36 -28.07
C TYR A 216 17.68 30.03 -29.23
N ALA A 217 16.83 30.98 -29.63
CA ALA A 217 15.86 30.78 -30.70
C ALA A 217 16.52 30.51 -32.06
N LEU A 218 17.52 31.32 -32.42
CA LEU A 218 18.31 31.13 -33.63
C LEU A 218 19.01 29.76 -33.65
N ALA A 219 19.52 29.30 -32.50
CA ALA A 219 20.15 27.99 -32.37
C ALA A 219 19.16 26.83 -32.58
N HIS A 220 17.95 26.94 -32.04
CA HIS A 220 16.89 25.92 -32.22
C HIS A 220 16.34 25.87 -33.64
N ILE A 221 16.17 27.03 -34.29
CA ILE A 221 15.76 27.11 -35.70
C ILE A 221 16.82 26.49 -36.60
N ALA A 222 18.10 26.68 -36.28
CA ALA A 222 19.23 26.12 -37.01
C ALA A 222 19.22 26.47 -38.50
N ASP A 223 18.95 27.74 -38.81
CA ASP A 223 19.08 28.31 -40.15
C ASP A 223 20.54 28.70 -40.40
N PRO A 224 21.17 28.25 -41.52
CA PRO A 224 22.52 28.66 -41.89
C PRO A 224 22.78 30.17 -41.85
N ALA A 225 21.77 31.01 -42.13
CA ALA A 225 21.89 32.47 -42.07
C ALA A 225 22.22 33.01 -40.67
N ALA A 226 21.88 32.26 -39.61
CA ALA A 226 22.21 32.61 -38.23
C ALA A 226 23.63 32.22 -37.80
N GLY A 227 24.30 31.35 -38.58
CA GLY A 227 25.57 30.72 -38.20
C GLY A 227 26.68 31.73 -37.90
N THR A 228 26.82 32.79 -38.71
CA THR A 228 27.82 33.85 -38.50
C THR A 228 27.54 34.64 -37.22
N ALA A 229 26.28 34.96 -36.93
CA ALA A 229 25.89 35.70 -35.74
C ALA A 229 26.13 34.89 -34.46
N LEU A 230 25.75 33.61 -34.45
CA LEU A 230 25.98 32.69 -33.32
C LEU A 230 27.48 32.44 -33.08
N SER A 231 28.24 32.21 -34.15
CA SER A 231 29.70 32.03 -34.06
C SER A 231 30.39 33.31 -33.54
N GLY A 232 30.00 34.48 -34.06
CA GLY A 232 30.52 35.78 -33.61
C GLY A 232 30.18 36.08 -32.16
N ALA A 233 28.96 35.76 -31.70
CA ALA A 233 28.55 35.91 -30.31
C ALA A 233 29.35 34.99 -29.38
N ALA A 234 29.54 33.72 -29.75
CA ALA A 234 30.37 32.78 -28.99
C ALA A 234 31.84 33.23 -28.91
N ALA A 235 32.41 33.73 -30.03
CA ALA A 235 33.75 34.29 -30.06
C ALA A 235 33.89 35.53 -29.16
N LYS A 236 32.90 36.44 -29.18
CA LYS A 236 32.86 37.62 -28.31
C LYS A 236 32.76 37.26 -26.83
N ALA A 237 32.03 36.19 -26.50
CA ALA A 237 32.00 35.61 -25.16
C ALA A 237 33.29 34.84 -24.81
N GLY A 238 34.28 34.80 -25.72
CA GLY A 238 35.53 34.08 -25.53
C GLY A 238 35.34 32.58 -25.38
N TYR A 239 34.29 32.00 -25.96
CA TYR A 239 33.92 30.59 -25.81
C TYR A 239 33.74 30.14 -24.35
N LYS A 240 33.23 31.03 -23.48
CA LYS A 240 32.94 30.75 -22.07
C LYS A 240 31.44 30.82 -21.79
N TYR A 241 31.04 30.37 -20.60
CA TYR A 241 29.72 30.70 -20.06
C TYR A 241 29.66 32.19 -19.72
N ASP A 242 28.62 32.84 -20.19
CA ASP A 242 28.32 34.24 -19.95
C ASP A 242 26.80 34.40 -19.77
N VAL A 243 26.37 35.61 -19.36
CA VAL A 243 24.94 35.89 -19.12
C VAL A 243 24.08 35.73 -20.36
N THR A 244 24.64 35.85 -21.57
CA THR A 244 23.91 35.64 -22.83
C THR A 244 23.85 34.18 -23.26
N ASN A 245 24.58 33.27 -22.61
CA ASN A 245 24.73 31.86 -23.00
C ASN A 245 25.18 31.67 -24.46
N ALA A 246 25.93 32.61 -25.05
CA ALA A 246 26.21 32.62 -26.48
C ALA A 246 26.92 31.34 -26.97
N THR A 247 27.86 30.83 -26.17
CA THR A 247 28.64 29.64 -26.51
C THR A 247 27.81 28.37 -26.39
N ALA A 248 26.90 28.30 -25.43
CA ALA A 248 25.95 27.20 -25.28
C ALA A 248 24.97 27.15 -26.46
N SER A 249 24.44 28.32 -26.86
CA SER A 249 23.57 28.43 -28.04
C SER A 249 24.29 28.04 -29.33
N TYR A 250 25.59 28.35 -29.47
CA TYR A 250 26.36 27.93 -30.63
C TYR A 250 26.62 26.40 -30.68
N LEU A 251 26.86 25.77 -29.53
CA LEU A 251 26.93 24.31 -29.41
C LEU A 251 25.59 23.65 -29.75
N LEU A 252 24.49 24.18 -29.21
CA LEU A 252 23.14 23.73 -29.51
C LEU A 252 22.82 23.85 -31.00
N TYR A 253 23.19 24.97 -31.63
CA TYR A 253 23.07 25.16 -33.07
C TYR A 253 23.78 24.06 -33.84
N ALA A 254 25.02 23.72 -33.47
CA ALA A 254 25.75 22.61 -34.10
C ALA A 254 25.05 21.25 -33.91
N GLN A 255 24.48 20.99 -32.73
CA GLN A 255 23.68 19.78 -32.49
C GLN A 255 22.41 19.75 -33.35
N GLN A 256 21.70 20.87 -33.50
CA GLN A 256 20.51 20.95 -34.33
C GLN A 256 20.83 20.84 -35.83
N LEU A 257 21.97 21.37 -36.29
CA LEU A 257 22.46 21.14 -37.65
C LEU A 257 22.67 19.66 -37.93
N HIS A 258 23.31 18.92 -37.00
CA HIS A 258 23.46 17.48 -37.12
C HIS A 258 22.10 16.76 -37.17
N ALA A 259 21.16 17.14 -36.30
CA ALA A 259 19.80 16.58 -36.32
C ALA A 259 19.03 16.86 -37.63
N LYS A 260 19.36 17.96 -38.33
CA LYS A 260 18.85 18.29 -39.67
C LYS A 260 19.62 17.61 -40.81
N GLY A 261 20.52 16.67 -40.52
CA GLY A 261 21.34 15.96 -41.52
C GLY A 261 22.55 16.76 -42.02
N GLN A 262 22.82 17.95 -41.46
CA GLN A 262 23.98 18.79 -41.81
C GLN A 262 25.21 18.45 -40.96
N SER A 263 25.50 17.15 -40.84
CA SER A 263 26.57 16.60 -40.00
C SER A 263 27.95 17.19 -40.28
N ALA A 264 28.29 17.46 -41.56
CA ALA A 264 29.57 18.06 -41.92
C ALA A 264 29.73 19.49 -41.37
N ALA A 265 28.65 20.28 -41.35
CA ALA A 265 28.66 21.61 -40.78
C ALA A 265 28.77 21.56 -39.25
N ALA A 266 28.04 20.64 -38.60
CA ALA A 266 28.13 20.39 -37.16
C ALA A 266 29.54 19.95 -36.73
N ALA A 267 30.15 19.02 -37.46
CA ALA A 267 31.52 18.56 -37.22
C ALA A 267 32.52 19.71 -37.38
N LYS A 268 32.38 20.55 -38.41
CA LYS A 268 33.23 21.73 -38.59
C LYS A 268 33.15 22.68 -37.39
N ILE A 269 31.95 22.95 -36.88
CA ILE A 269 31.77 23.80 -35.70
C ILE A 269 32.44 23.17 -34.47
N ALA A 270 32.22 21.88 -34.23
CA ALA A 270 32.82 21.17 -33.10
C ALA A 270 34.36 21.13 -33.19
N GLN A 271 34.93 20.93 -34.39
CA GLN A 271 36.37 21.03 -34.64
C GLN A 271 36.90 22.45 -34.36
N THR A 272 36.17 23.48 -34.79
CA THR A 272 36.51 24.88 -34.46
C THR A 272 36.49 25.11 -32.96
N LEU A 273 35.45 24.67 -32.25
CA LEU A 273 35.37 24.82 -30.80
C LEU A 273 36.51 24.09 -30.07
N LEU A 274 36.88 22.87 -30.49
CA LEU A 274 38.05 22.17 -29.92
C LEU A 274 39.37 22.90 -30.19
N LYS A 275 39.48 23.60 -31.32
CA LYS A 275 40.69 24.35 -31.70
C LYS A 275 40.80 25.68 -30.97
N GLU A 276 39.71 26.41 -30.80
CA GLU A 276 39.69 27.78 -30.29
C GLU A 276 39.49 27.83 -28.75
N ALA A 277 38.72 26.90 -28.19
CA ALA A 277 38.46 26.85 -26.75
C ALA A 277 39.56 26.05 -26.02
N LYS A 278 40.74 26.64 -25.76
CA LYS A 278 41.90 25.95 -25.14
C LYS A 278 42.15 26.26 -23.67
N ALA A 279 41.47 27.26 -23.09
CA ALA A 279 41.67 27.66 -21.71
C ALA A 279 41.07 26.64 -20.73
N ALA A 280 41.60 26.59 -19.51
CA ALA A 280 41.18 25.65 -18.48
C ALA A 280 39.68 25.81 -18.13
N ASP A 281 39.19 27.04 -18.07
CA ASP A 281 37.78 27.35 -17.77
C ASP A 281 36.83 27.03 -18.93
N GLN A 282 37.32 26.66 -20.11
CA GLN A 282 36.54 26.28 -21.29
C GLN A 282 36.38 24.76 -21.46
N VAL A 283 36.85 23.96 -20.50
CA VAL A 283 36.86 22.49 -20.60
C VAL A 283 35.49 21.89 -20.92
N HIS A 284 34.41 22.47 -20.42
CA HIS A 284 33.04 22.06 -20.68
C HIS A 284 32.61 22.25 -22.14
N VAL A 285 33.08 23.31 -22.81
CA VAL A 285 32.83 23.55 -24.25
C VAL A 285 33.56 22.50 -25.06
N ARG A 286 34.82 22.21 -24.68
CA ARG A 286 35.64 21.21 -25.35
C ARG A 286 35.04 19.81 -25.22
N THR A 287 34.58 19.41 -24.04
CA THR A 287 33.96 18.09 -23.83
C THR A 287 32.64 17.95 -24.59
N ALA A 288 31.84 19.01 -24.68
CA ALA A 288 30.60 19.03 -25.47
C ALA A 288 30.89 18.96 -26.98
N ALA A 289 31.91 19.68 -27.47
CA ALA A 289 32.35 19.60 -28.86
C ALA A 289 32.90 18.20 -29.20
N LEU A 290 33.67 17.60 -28.29
CA LEU A 290 34.17 16.23 -28.44
C LEU A 290 33.03 15.20 -28.49
N TYR A 291 32.02 15.36 -27.63
CA TYR A 291 30.81 14.54 -27.65
C TYR A 291 30.10 14.64 -29.02
N LEU A 292 29.88 15.86 -29.51
CA LEU A 292 29.22 16.09 -30.79
C LEU A 292 30.01 15.45 -31.95
N LEU A 293 31.34 15.58 -31.97
CA LEU A 293 32.16 14.88 -32.98
C LEU A 293 31.97 13.38 -32.92
N ASN A 294 32.02 12.79 -31.72
CA ASN A 294 31.83 11.36 -31.55
C ASN A 294 30.44 10.89 -32.05
N GLN A 295 29.39 11.70 -31.88
CA GLN A 295 28.05 11.41 -32.44
C GLN A 295 28.02 11.51 -33.97
N VAL A 296 28.71 12.49 -34.55
CA VAL A 296 28.70 12.72 -36.00
C VAL A 296 29.45 11.65 -36.79
N ASP A 297 30.68 11.31 -36.37
CA ASP A 297 31.64 10.56 -37.20
C ASP A 297 32.27 9.34 -36.49
N GLY A 298 31.83 9.00 -35.27
CA GLY A 298 32.20 7.77 -34.55
C GLY A 298 33.68 7.39 -34.63
N SER A 299 33.96 6.23 -35.22
CA SER A 299 35.33 5.65 -35.34
C SER A 299 36.32 6.53 -36.10
N LYS A 300 35.87 7.45 -36.98
CA LYS A 300 36.76 8.39 -37.70
C LYS A 300 37.39 9.44 -36.76
N ASN A 301 36.83 9.62 -35.56
CA ASN A 301 37.38 10.54 -34.54
C ASN A 301 38.34 9.88 -33.55
N LEU A 302 38.67 8.60 -33.73
CA LEU A 302 39.64 7.89 -32.88
C LEU A 302 41.00 8.63 -32.76
N PRO A 303 41.56 9.25 -33.83
CA PRO A 303 42.80 10.03 -33.68
C PRO A 303 42.67 11.21 -32.71
N VAL A 304 41.51 11.88 -32.68
CA VAL A 304 41.21 12.99 -31.76
C VAL A 304 41.12 12.47 -30.33
N LEU A 305 40.42 11.35 -30.11
CA LEU A 305 40.32 10.70 -28.79
C LEU A 305 41.69 10.24 -28.27
N LEU A 306 42.52 9.63 -29.12
CA LEU A 306 43.88 9.21 -28.77
C LEU A 306 44.78 10.40 -28.40
N SER A 307 44.63 11.54 -29.07
CA SER A 307 45.40 12.74 -28.76
C SER A 307 45.06 13.35 -27.39
N ALA A 308 43.81 13.15 -26.93
CA ALA A 308 43.33 13.69 -25.66
C ALA A 308 43.97 13.03 -24.43
N VAL A 309 44.64 11.87 -24.57
CA VAL A 309 45.27 11.13 -23.45
C VAL A 309 46.28 11.95 -22.65
N ASN A 310 46.94 12.90 -23.30
CA ASN A 310 47.93 13.78 -22.67
C ASN A 310 47.40 15.19 -22.42
N ASP A 311 46.09 15.44 -22.58
CA ASP A 311 45.52 16.76 -22.33
C ASP A 311 45.79 17.16 -20.87
N PRO A 312 46.19 18.41 -20.58
CA PRO A 312 46.46 18.84 -19.21
C PRO A 312 45.20 18.79 -18.31
N GLN A 313 43.98 18.90 -18.86
CA GLN A 313 42.73 18.92 -18.10
C GLN A 313 42.19 17.49 -17.86
N PRO A 314 42.15 16.99 -16.61
CA PRO A 314 41.64 15.64 -16.31
C PRO A 314 40.23 15.36 -16.84
N GLU A 315 39.33 16.32 -16.74
CA GLU A 315 37.93 16.20 -17.17
C GLU A 315 37.81 15.98 -18.68
N PHE A 316 38.70 16.58 -19.48
CA PHE A 316 38.74 16.36 -20.91
C PHE A 316 39.29 14.97 -21.26
N ARG A 317 40.32 14.51 -20.54
CA ARG A 317 40.87 13.15 -20.69
C ARG A 317 39.81 12.10 -20.39
N ASP A 318 39.10 12.24 -19.26
CA ASP A 318 38.08 11.30 -18.82
C ASP A 318 36.89 11.26 -19.78
N ALA A 319 36.46 12.42 -20.30
CA ALA A 319 35.42 12.48 -21.33
C ALA A 319 35.85 11.74 -22.60
N ALA A 320 37.08 11.97 -23.08
CA ALA A 320 37.60 11.29 -24.26
C ALA A 320 37.66 9.76 -24.07
N LEU A 321 38.11 9.29 -22.91
CA LEU A 321 38.19 7.87 -22.59
C LEU A 321 36.81 7.23 -22.40
N LYS A 322 35.84 7.96 -21.84
CA LYS A 322 34.45 7.50 -21.76
C LYS A 322 33.86 7.27 -23.14
N TYR A 323 34.05 8.21 -24.06
CA TYR A 323 33.58 8.07 -25.44
C TYR A 323 34.31 6.95 -26.18
N ALA A 324 35.63 6.84 -25.98
CA ALA A 324 36.43 5.74 -26.53
C ALA A 324 35.97 4.37 -26.04
N GLY A 325 35.67 4.23 -24.74
CA GLY A 325 35.21 2.98 -24.12
C GLY A 325 33.97 2.39 -24.79
N SER A 326 33.01 3.24 -25.14
CA SER A 326 31.76 2.80 -25.80
C SER A 326 31.93 2.21 -27.20
N ALA A 327 33.11 2.35 -27.81
CA ALA A 327 33.44 1.88 -29.16
C ALA A 327 34.67 0.95 -29.19
N LEU A 328 35.03 0.32 -28.06
CA LEU A 328 36.17 -0.60 -27.99
C LEU A 328 35.87 -1.94 -28.67
N ASP A 329 36.41 -2.11 -29.87
CA ASP A 329 36.62 -3.40 -30.52
C ASP A 329 38.11 -3.83 -30.38
N PRO A 330 38.51 -5.05 -30.81
CA PRO A 330 39.90 -5.50 -30.71
C PRO A 330 40.91 -4.59 -31.44
N ALA A 331 40.52 -3.98 -32.57
CA ALA A 331 41.41 -3.11 -33.34
C ALA A 331 41.63 -1.76 -32.64
N ALA A 332 40.56 -1.15 -32.10
CA ALA A 332 40.61 0.03 -31.27
C ALA A 332 41.39 -0.24 -29.98
N THR A 333 41.17 -1.40 -29.34
CA THR A 333 41.89 -1.83 -28.14
C THR A 333 43.40 -1.90 -28.38
N ALA A 334 43.84 -2.46 -29.51
CA ALA A 334 45.26 -2.48 -29.89
C ALA A 334 45.86 -1.07 -30.05
N LEU A 335 45.09 -0.13 -30.60
CA LEU A 335 45.53 1.27 -30.75
C LEU A 335 45.63 1.98 -29.39
N TRP A 336 44.69 1.74 -28.47
CA TRP A 336 44.75 2.24 -27.10
C TRP A 336 45.92 1.66 -26.31
N ILE A 337 46.21 0.35 -26.45
CA ILE A 337 47.42 -0.27 -25.88
C ILE A 337 48.67 0.41 -26.43
N LYS A 338 48.75 0.64 -27.75
CA LYS A 338 49.90 1.32 -28.38
C LYS A 338 50.07 2.76 -27.87
N SER A 339 48.98 3.44 -27.54
CA SER A 339 49.00 4.82 -27.03
C SER A 339 49.72 4.96 -25.68
N LEU A 340 49.71 3.90 -24.84
CA LEU A 340 50.35 3.89 -23.51
C LEU A 340 51.84 4.23 -23.56
N ALA A 341 52.53 3.89 -24.66
CA ALA A 341 53.95 4.17 -24.83
C ALA A 341 54.26 5.67 -24.92
N LYS A 342 53.29 6.49 -25.34
CA LYS A 342 53.42 7.95 -25.51
C LYS A 342 52.64 8.74 -24.44
N ALA A 343 51.93 8.06 -23.55
CA ALA A 343 51.12 8.68 -22.51
C ALA A 343 52.00 9.10 -21.31
N ASN A 344 51.69 10.25 -20.70
CA ASN A 344 52.21 10.63 -19.38
C ASN A 344 51.58 9.75 -18.28
N ASN A 345 52.04 9.84 -17.04
CA ASN A 345 51.56 8.95 -15.96
C ASN A 345 50.04 9.02 -15.74
N GLY A 346 49.47 10.22 -15.78
CA GLY A 346 48.01 10.42 -15.68
C GLY A 346 47.25 9.77 -16.84
N GLY A 347 47.75 9.94 -18.06
CA GLY A 347 47.19 9.31 -19.27
C GLY A 347 47.29 7.79 -19.25
N LYS A 348 48.43 7.24 -18.78
CA LYS A 348 48.62 5.79 -18.61
C LYS A 348 47.60 5.21 -17.64
N ALA A 349 47.46 5.81 -16.45
CA ALA A 349 46.51 5.36 -15.44
C ALA A 349 45.07 5.39 -15.97
N ALA A 350 44.69 6.47 -16.67
CA ALA A 350 43.35 6.64 -17.20
C ALA A 350 43.03 5.64 -18.33
N VAL A 351 43.97 5.40 -19.27
CA VAL A 351 43.81 4.38 -20.33
C VAL A 351 43.71 2.98 -19.73
N ILE A 352 44.57 2.62 -18.77
CA ILE A 352 44.49 1.32 -18.07
C ILE A 352 43.15 1.14 -17.37
N GLY A 353 42.66 2.18 -16.68
CA GLY A 353 41.35 2.17 -16.02
C GLY A 353 40.20 1.98 -17.00
N MET A 354 40.25 2.66 -18.16
CA MET A 354 39.26 2.50 -19.23
C MET A 354 39.27 1.07 -19.80
N LEU A 355 40.45 0.49 -20.07
CA LEU A 355 40.57 -0.90 -20.55
C LEU A 355 39.99 -1.90 -19.53
N GLY A 356 40.28 -1.69 -18.24
CA GLY A 356 39.72 -2.48 -17.14
C GLY A 356 38.20 -2.37 -17.05
N ASN A 357 37.65 -1.16 -17.04
CA ASN A 357 36.19 -0.93 -16.93
C ASN A 357 35.41 -1.55 -18.10
N ASN A 358 36.01 -1.63 -19.28
CA ASN A 358 35.41 -2.28 -20.46
C ASN A 358 35.79 -3.76 -20.60
N LYS A 359 36.50 -4.34 -19.62
CA LYS A 359 36.89 -5.75 -19.58
C LYS A 359 37.66 -6.23 -20.82
N ALA A 360 38.53 -5.37 -21.35
CA ALA A 360 39.35 -5.69 -22.53
C ALA A 360 40.40 -6.77 -22.18
N THR A 361 40.12 -8.02 -22.52
CA THR A 361 40.95 -9.18 -22.15
C THR A 361 42.30 -9.18 -22.87
N GLU A 362 42.35 -8.63 -24.08
CA GLU A 362 43.57 -8.45 -24.88
C GLU A 362 44.56 -7.49 -24.20
N ALA A 363 44.08 -6.61 -23.33
CA ALA A 363 44.91 -5.69 -22.56
C ALA A 363 45.50 -6.30 -21.28
N VAL A 364 45.11 -7.52 -20.88
CA VAL A 364 45.56 -8.14 -19.63
C VAL A 364 47.09 -8.19 -19.51
N PRO A 365 47.88 -8.58 -20.54
CA PRO A 365 49.34 -8.59 -20.44
C PRO A 365 49.94 -7.21 -20.11
N VAL A 366 49.41 -6.14 -20.70
CA VAL A 366 49.91 -4.77 -20.43
C VAL A 366 49.43 -4.24 -19.08
N ILE A 367 48.20 -4.59 -18.67
CA ILE A 367 47.65 -4.27 -17.35
C ILE A 367 48.49 -4.94 -16.25
N LEU A 368 48.82 -6.23 -16.39
CA LEU A 368 49.65 -6.94 -15.41
C LEU A 368 51.06 -6.39 -15.33
N LYS A 369 51.66 -5.98 -16.47
CA LYS A 369 52.95 -5.29 -16.49
C LYS A 369 52.91 -3.95 -15.74
N ALA A 370 51.79 -3.22 -15.80
CA ALA A 370 51.62 -1.94 -15.14
C ALA A 370 51.50 -2.02 -13.61
N LEU A 371 51.31 -3.22 -13.04
CA LEU A 371 51.32 -3.44 -11.58
C LEU A 371 52.68 -3.12 -10.94
N THR A 372 53.76 -3.08 -11.72
CA THR A 372 55.11 -2.74 -11.25
C THR A 372 55.63 -1.41 -11.80
N ASP A 373 54.73 -0.54 -12.31
CA ASP A 373 55.12 0.78 -12.80
C ASP A 373 55.70 1.66 -11.68
N LYS A 374 56.61 2.57 -12.02
CA LYS A 374 57.25 3.47 -11.06
C LYS A 374 56.24 4.44 -10.44
N ASP A 375 55.19 4.79 -11.18
CA ASP A 375 54.14 5.70 -10.73
C ASP A 375 53.04 4.98 -9.92
N ALA A 376 52.73 5.49 -8.73
CA ALA A 376 51.74 4.88 -7.84
C ALA A 376 50.30 4.95 -8.41
N GLY A 377 49.96 6.01 -9.14
CA GLY A 377 48.64 6.15 -9.76
C GLY A 377 48.44 5.11 -10.86
N VAL A 378 49.49 4.83 -11.64
CA VAL A 378 49.48 3.76 -12.66
C VAL A 378 49.30 2.39 -12.01
N ARG A 379 50.02 2.09 -10.92
CA ARG A 379 49.88 0.81 -10.20
C ARG A 379 48.48 0.61 -9.63
N LEU A 380 47.88 1.63 -9.00
CA LEU A 380 46.52 1.53 -8.45
C LEU A 380 45.47 1.32 -9.54
N ALA A 381 45.58 2.01 -10.68
CA ALA A 381 44.73 1.78 -11.83
C ALA A 381 44.88 0.36 -12.37
N ALA A 382 46.12 -0.15 -12.44
CA ALA A 382 46.42 -1.51 -12.88
C ALA A 382 45.84 -2.57 -11.93
N ILE A 383 45.87 -2.39 -10.61
CA ILE A 383 45.27 -3.32 -9.63
C ILE A 383 43.78 -3.49 -9.92
N LYS A 384 43.05 -2.38 -10.05
CA LYS A 384 41.60 -2.41 -10.35
C LYS A 384 41.33 -3.06 -11.71
N ALA A 385 42.06 -2.64 -12.74
CA ALA A 385 41.88 -3.15 -14.10
C ALA A 385 42.23 -4.65 -14.22
N ALA A 386 43.23 -5.13 -13.49
CA ALA A 386 43.63 -6.53 -13.46
C ALA A 386 42.49 -7.42 -12.93
N GLY A 387 41.77 -6.96 -11.91
CA GLY A 387 40.57 -7.64 -11.41
C GLY A 387 39.43 -7.68 -12.41
N GLN A 388 39.16 -6.55 -13.08
CA GLN A 388 38.01 -6.41 -13.98
C GLN A 388 38.21 -7.15 -15.32
N ALA A 389 39.40 -7.09 -15.91
CA ALA A 389 39.71 -7.67 -17.21
C ALA A 389 40.42 -9.03 -17.12
N GLY A 390 41.30 -9.23 -16.13
CA GLY A 390 42.11 -10.45 -15.99
C GLY A 390 41.46 -11.58 -15.20
N GLY A 391 40.46 -11.27 -14.36
CA GLY A 391 39.76 -12.27 -13.55
C GLY A 391 40.71 -13.14 -12.72
N THR A 392 40.54 -14.46 -12.76
CA THR A 392 41.37 -15.41 -11.99
C THR A 392 42.83 -15.45 -12.43
N GLN A 393 43.14 -15.13 -13.70
CA GLN A 393 44.51 -15.12 -14.20
C GLN A 393 45.37 -14.01 -13.58
N ALA A 394 44.74 -12.97 -13.03
CA ALA A 394 45.44 -11.86 -12.38
C ALA A 394 45.87 -12.17 -10.93
N ILE A 395 45.32 -13.22 -10.29
CA ILE A 395 45.51 -13.49 -8.86
C ILE A 395 46.99 -13.61 -8.48
N PRO A 396 47.86 -14.39 -9.18
CA PRO A 396 49.26 -14.51 -8.78
C PRO A 396 50.01 -13.16 -8.79
N ALA A 397 49.72 -12.30 -9.77
CA ALA A 397 50.34 -10.98 -9.87
C ALA A 397 49.82 -10.03 -8.78
N LEU A 398 48.52 -10.08 -8.49
CA LEU A 398 47.90 -9.32 -7.39
C LEU A 398 48.46 -9.74 -6.02
N LEU A 399 48.66 -11.03 -5.77
CA LEU A 399 49.30 -11.54 -4.55
C LEU A 399 50.77 -11.09 -4.44
N ALA A 400 51.49 -11.03 -5.56
CA ALA A 400 52.85 -10.49 -5.59
C ALA A 400 52.91 -9.00 -5.23
N VAL A 401 51.89 -8.22 -5.64
CA VAL A 401 51.72 -6.82 -5.19
C VAL A 401 51.51 -6.77 -3.69
N MET A 402 50.59 -7.55 -3.12
CA MET A 402 50.36 -7.56 -1.66
C MET A 402 51.62 -7.91 -0.84
N LYS A 403 52.52 -8.74 -1.38
CA LYS A 403 53.74 -9.15 -0.68
C LYS A 403 54.76 -8.01 -0.48
N LYS A 404 54.78 -7.03 -1.40
CA LYS A 404 55.81 -5.97 -1.44
C LYS A 404 55.23 -4.55 -1.35
N GLY A 405 53.92 -4.41 -1.50
CA GLY A 405 53.23 -3.14 -1.60
C GLY A 405 52.93 -2.47 -0.26
N ASP A 406 52.55 -1.20 -0.32
CA ASP A 406 52.14 -0.43 0.84
C ASP A 406 50.69 -0.74 1.28
N ALA A 407 50.22 -0.11 2.36
CA ALA A 407 48.88 -0.31 2.87
C ALA A 407 47.76 0.03 1.86
N LYS A 408 47.96 1.02 0.97
CA LYS A 408 46.97 1.39 -0.05
C LYS A 408 46.90 0.34 -1.14
N GLU A 409 48.04 -0.21 -1.55
CA GLU A 409 48.11 -1.28 -2.54
C GLU A 409 47.52 -2.58 -2.00
N VAL A 410 47.81 -2.94 -0.75
CA VAL A 410 47.21 -4.11 -0.06
C VAL A 410 45.69 -4.00 0.00
N ALA A 411 45.16 -2.84 0.42
CA ALA A 411 43.71 -2.61 0.49
C ALA A 411 43.05 -2.63 -0.90
N ALA A 412 43.71 -2.07 -1.92
CA ALA A 412 43.22 -2.11 -3.30
C ALA A 412 43.14 -3.55 -3.83
N VAL A 413 44.17 -4.36 -3.59
CA VAL A 413 44.16 -5.78 -4.00
C VAL A 413 43.10 -6.57 -3.22
N GLN A 414 42.97 -6.36 -1.91
CA GLN A 414 41.93 -6.98 -1.09
C GLN A 414 40.53 -6.74 -1.67
N GLY A 415 40.20 -5.47 -1.99
CA GLY A 415 38.94 -5.11 -2.62
C GLY A 415 38.73 -5.82 -3.97
N VAL A 416 39.78 -5.91 -4.78
CA VAL A 416 39.74 -6.62 -6.07
C VAL A 416 39.50 -8.12 -5.89
N LEU A 417 40.24 -8.79 -5.00
CA LEU A 417 40.08 -10.24 -4.75
C LEU A 417 38.68 -10.60 -4.27
N LYS A 418 38.02 -9.73 -3.48
CA LYS A 418 36.62 -9.92 -3.09
C LYS A 418 35.66 -9.92 -4.29
N THR A 419 35.99 -9.21 -5.37
CA THR A 419 35.12 -9.06 -6.55
C THR A 419 35.37 -10.06 -7.68
N ILE A 420 36.55 -10.69 -7.72
CA ILE A 420 36.86 -11.72 -8.73
C ILE A 420 35.96 -12.94 -8.50
N LYS A 421 35.38 -13.46 -9.59
CA LYS A 421 34.54 -14.67 -9.58
C LYS A 421 35.43 -15.92 -9.59
N GLY A 422 35.02 -16.97 -8.87
CA GLY A 422 35.72 -18.26 -8.80
C GLY A 422 36.14 -18.64 -7.38
N ASP A 423 36.02 -19.91 -7.03
CA ASP A 423 36.40 -20.44 -5.71
C ASP A 423 37.92 -20.52 -5.55
N GLU A 424 38.64 -20.58 -6.66
CA GLU A 424 40.11 -20.58 -6.73
C GLU A 424 40.72 -19.32 -6.12
N VAL A 425 39.95 -18.21 -6.07
CA VAL A 425 40.37 -16.98 -5.38
C VAL A 425 40.63 -17.25 -3.91
N ALA A 426 39.69 -17.93 -3.23
CA ALA A 426 39.83 -18.21 -1.82
C ALA A 426 40.93 -19.25 -1.56
N GLN A 427 41.05 -20.26 -2.42
CA GLN A 427 42.12 -21.26 -2.34
C GLN A 427 43.51 -20.63 -2.48
N GLN A 428 43.72 -19.79 -3.50
CA GLN A 428 45.00 -19.13 -3.73
C GLN A 428 45.30 -18.07 -2.65
N ALA A 429 44.27 -17.32 -2.20
CA ALA A 429 44.41 -16.39 -1.09
C ALA A 429 44.85 -17.13 0.18
N ALA A 430 44.17 -18.21 0.55
CA ALA A 430 44.47 -19.02 1.74
C ALA A 430 45.87 -19.65 1.70
N ALA A 431 46.25 -20.21 0.55
CA ALA A 431 47.59 -20.78 0.35
C ALA A 431 48.72 -19.74 0.45
N ALA A 432 48.45 -18.48 0.12
CA ALA A 432 49.44 -17.42 0.17
C ALA A 432 49.66 -16.85 1.57
N ILE A 433 48.69 -16.94 2.49
CA ILE A 433 48.72 -16.30 3.82
C ILE A 433 50.04 -16.55 4.58
N PRO A 434 50.57 -17.79 4.70
CA PRO A 434 51.74 -18.04 5.52
C PRO A 434 53.01 -17.29 5.08
N ALA A 435 53.11 -16.93 3.80
CA ALA A 435 54.28 -16.29 3.20
C ALA A 435 54.16 -14.76 3.07
N MET A 436 53.10 -14.17 3.62
CA MET A 436 52.78 -12.74 3.48
C MET A 436 53.17 -11.92 4.73
N PRO A 437 53.51 -10.62 4.58
CA PRO A 437 53.62 -9.71 5.71
C PRO A 437 52.30 -9.55 6.48
N ALA A 438 52.36 -9.16 7.75
CA ALA A 438 51.19 -9.10 8.63
C ALA A 438 49.98 -8.34 8.06
N ALA A 439 50.19 -7.18 7.42
CA ALA A 439 49.11 -6.41 6.81
C ALA A 439 48.42 -7.16 5.66
N ALA A 440 49.19 -7.88 4.85
CA ALA A 440 48.65 -8.72 3.77
C ALA A 440 48.01 -10.01 4.30
N GLN A 441 48.51 -10.58 5.40
CA GLN A 441 47.85 -11.70 6.08
C GLN A 441 46.45 -11.33 6.55
N VAL A 442 46.30 -10.20 7.25
CA VAL A 442 45.00 -9.68 7.70
C VAL A 442 44.05 -9.50 6.52
N ALA A 443 44.51 -8.86 5.45
CA ALA A 443 43.70 -8.63 4.26
C ALA A 443 43.26 -9.94 3.57
N LEU A 444 44.14 -10.94 3.48
CA LEU A 444 43.79 -12.24 2.88
C LEU A 444 42.87 -13.08 3.76
N ILE A 445 43.01 -13.05 5.09
CA ILE A 445 42.06 -13.68 6.03
C ILE A 445 40.67 -13.12 5.80
N ASP A 446 40.55 -11.79 5.69
CA ASP A 446 39.27 -11.13 5.44
C ASP A 446 38.71 -11.44 4.03
N VAL A 447 39.57 -11.65 3.01
CA VAL A 447 39.11 -12.18 1.70
C VAL A 447 38.52 -13.59 1.84
N VAL A 448 39.18 -14.47 2.58
CA VAL A 448 38.72 -15.86 2.81
C VAL A 448 37.40 -15.86 3.60
N ALA A 449 37.29 -15.04 4.64
CA ALA A 449 36.09 -14.89 5.47
C ALA A 449 34.92 -14.27 4.70
N ALA A 450 35.13 -13.16 3.99
CA ALA A 450 34.08 -12.51 3.19
C ALA A 450 33.50 -13.39 2.09
N ARG A 451 34.28 -14.40 1.64
CA ARG A 451 33.85 -15.39 0.65
C ARG A 451 33.28 -16.67 1.25
N LYS A 452 33.20 -16.78 2.59
CA LYS A 452 32.70 -17.96 3.31
C LYS A 452 33.38 -19.27 2.87
N ALA A 453 34.70 -19.22 2.70
CA ALA A 453 35.46 -20.34 2.16
C ALA A 453 35.75 -21.42 3.22
N ASP A 454 34.73 -22.22 3.52
CA ASP A 454 34.73 -23.30 4.51
C ASP A 454 35.82 -24.37 4.32
N LYS A 455 36.18 -24.68 3.07
CA LYS A 455 37.29 -25.57 2.75
C LYS A 455 38.68 -25.02 3.12
N GLN A 456 38.77 -23.74 3.49
CA GLN A 456 40.02 -23.03 3.76
C GLN A 456 40.18 -22.63 5.23
N VAL A 457 39.51 -23.34 6.15
CA VAL A 457 39.61 -23.09 7.60
C VAL A 457 41.02 -23.34 8.13
N ALA A 458 41.70 -24.40 7.72
CA ALA A 458 42.98 -24.82 8.32
C ALA A 458 44.07 -23.73 8.28
N PRO A 459 44.33 -23.04 7.15
CA PRO A 459 45.27 -21.92 7.10
C PRO A 459 44.92 -20.75 8.04
N VAL A 460 43.63 -20.45 8.21
CA VAL A 460 43.18 -19.37 9.11
C VAL A 460 43.29 -19.82 10.57
N LEU A 461 42.90 -21.06 10.87
CA LEU A 461 42.95 -21.64 12.22
C LEU A 461 44.38 -21.65 12.77
N ALA A 462 45.38 -21.98 11.95
CA ALA A 462 46.79 -21.96 12.33
C ALA A 462 47.29 -20.58 12.78
N LEU A 463 46.61 -19.50 12.39
CA LEU A 463 46.99 -18.12 12.71
C LEU A 463 46.32 -17.58 13.98
N THR A 464 45.39 -18.33 14.58
CA THR A 464 44.78 -17.98 15.89
C THR A 464 45.78 -18.00 17.05
N THR A 465 46.99 -18.53 16.84
CA THR A 465 48.10 -18.51 17.80
C THR A 465 49.26 -17.64 17.32
N SER A 466 49.06 -16.80 16.30
CA SER A 466 50.09 -15.90 15.78
C SER A 466 50.61 -14.96 16.87
N SER A 467 51.92 -14.75 16.88
CA SER A 467 52.57 -13.76 17.74
C SER A 467 52.22 -12.32 17.34
N ASN A 468 51.78 -12.09 16.10
CA ASN A 468 51.27 -10.81 15.66
C ASN A 468 49.79 -10.65 16.07
N GLU A 469 49.49 -9.67 16.92
CA GLU A 469 48.15 -9.42 17.46
C GLU A 469 47.11 -9.17 16.37
N SER A 470 47.39 -8.29 15.40
CA SER A 470 46.44 -7.98 14.32
C SER A 470 46.08 -9.21 13.49
N VAL A 471 47.07 -10.07 13.20
CA VAL A 471 46.86 -11.33 12.47
C VAL A 471 46.04 -12.32 13.30
N ARG A 472 46.36 -12.46 14.59
CA ARG A 472 45.63 -13.34 15.51
C ARG A 472 44.16 -12.93 15.65
N THR A 473 43.90 -11.64 15.87
CA THR A 473 42.54 -11.10 15.97
C THR A 473 41.78 -11.25 14.66
N ALA A 474 42.41 -10.99 13.51
CA ALA A 474 41.78 -11.23 12.20
C ALA A 474 41.42 -12.70 12.00
N ALA A 475 42.31 -13.63 12.38
CA ALA A 475 42.06 -15.06 12.30
C ALA A 475 40.88 -15.50 13.17
N ILE A 476 40.86 -15.11 14.45
CA ILE A 476 39.78 -15.46 15.38
C ILE A 476 38.43 -14.91 14.89
N ASN A 477 38.40 -13.64 14.44
CA ASN A 477 37.17 -13.05 13.91
C ASN A 477 36.70 -13.70 12.61
N GLY A 478 37.63 -14.05 11.71
CA GLY A 478 37.32 -14.66 10.42
C GLY A 478 36.74 -16.07 10.55
N LEU A 479 37.03 -16.80 11.64
CA LEU A 479 36.50 -18.14 11.87
C LEU A 479 34.97 -18.17 11.82
N GLN A 480 34.29 -17.13 12.30
CA GLN A 480 32.82 -17.12 12.35
C GLN A 480 32.12 -17.23 11.00
N ASP A 481 32.84 -16.96 9.91
CA ASP A 481 32.32 -16.97 8.54
C ASP A 481 32.71 -18.22 7.75
N ILE A 482 33.65 -19.02 8.26
CA ILE A 482 34.26 -20.15 7.53
C ILE A 482 34.16 -21.49 8.25
N VAL A 483 33.94 -21.53 9.57
CA VAL A 483 33.89 -22.81 10.29
C VAL A 483 32.60 -23.58 10.01
N THR A 484 32.70 -24.90 10.03
CA THR A 484 31.56 -25.84 10.01
C THR A 484 31.58 -26.73 11.24
N THR A 485 30.60 -27.62 11.38
CA THR A 485 30.54 -28.60 12.47
C THR A 485 31.81 -29.47 12.59
N GLU A 486 32.52 -29.70 11.48
CA GLU A 486 33.79 -30.43 11.46
C GLU A 486 34.89 -29.76 12.29
N ASN A 487 34.82 -28.44 12.46
CA ASN A 487 35.85 -27.68 13.16
C ASN A 487 35.54 -27.48 14.65
N LEU A 488 34.35 -27.91 15.13
CA LEU A 488 33.89 -27.66 16.50
C LEU A 488 34.89 -28.06 17.59
N PRO A 489 35.57 -29.24 17.54
CA PRO A 489 36.56 -29.59 18.57
C PRO A 489 37.69 -28.56 18.69
N ALA A 490 38.13 -27.98 17.57
CA ALA A 490 39.17 -26.95 17.58
C ALA A 490 38.65 -25.61 18.12
N ILE A 491 37.43 -25.22 17.74
CA ILE A 491 36.80 -23.98 18.23
C ILE A 491 36.50 -24.06 19.72
N PHE A 492 36.02 -25.20 20.23
CA PHE A 492 35.82 -25.40 21.67
C PHE A 492 37.12 -25.34 22.46
N LYS A 493 38.20 -25.94 21.94
CA LYS A 493 39.53 -25.82 22.56
C LYS A 493 39.99 -24.38 22.65
N LEU A 494 39.83 -23.60 21.57
CA LEU A 494 40.13 -22.16 21.57
C LEU A 494 39.25 -21.39 22.56
N LEU A 495 37.95 -21.69 22.60
CA LEU A 495 37.00 -21.04 23.50
C LEU A 495 37.33 -21.32 24.98
N SER A 496 37.75 -22.54 25.31
CA SER A 496 38.18 -22.89 26.66
C SER A 496 39.49 -22.19 27.03
N ALA A 497 40.42 -22.04 26.09
CA ALA A 497 41.72 -21.39 26.31
C ALA A 497 41.65 -19.85 26.30
N ALA A 498 40.63 -19.25 25.70
CA ALA A 498 40.51 -17.79 25.58
C ALA A 498 40.43 -17.10 26.95
N GLU A 499 41.18 -16.02 27.11
CA GLU A 499 41.27 -15.23 28.35
C GLU A 499 40.56 -13.89 28.26
N ASN A 500 40.52 -13.27 27.07
CA ASN A 500 39.87 -11.97 26.88
C ASN A 500 38.45 -12.12 26.32
N ALA A 501 37.59 -11.15 26.68
CA ALA A 501 36.17 -11.18 26.33
C ALA A 501 35.90 -11.04 24.81
N LYS A 502 36.78 -10.38 24.05
CA LYS A 502 36.61 -10.19 22.60
C LYS A 502 36.75 -11.51 21.87
N ASP A 503 37.78 -12.29 22.19
CA ASP A 503 38.02 -13.59 21.59
C ASP A 503 36.94 -14.60 21.99
N ILE A 504 36.51 -14.61 23.26
CA ILE A 504 35.39 -15.43 23.72
C ILE A 504 34.15 -15.15 22.88
N LYS A 505 33.79 -13.88 22.67
CA LYS A 505 32.61 -13.50 21.88
C LYS A 505 32.73 -13.91 20.41
N ALA A 506 33.89 -13.70 19.80
CA ALA A 506 34.14 -14.11 18.41
C ALA A 506 34.05 -15.64 18.24
N LEU A 507 34.60 -16.41 19.19
CA LEU A 507 34.54 -17.87 19.17
C LEU A 507 33.14 -18.40 19.46
N GLN A 508 32.36 -17.75 20.34
CA GLN A 508 30.94 -18.06 20.52
C GLN A 508 30.16 -17.88 19.20
N ALA A 509 30.38 -16.77 18.49
CA ALA A 509 29.78 -16.53 17.19
C ALA A 509 30.19 -17.61 16.18
N ALA A 510 31.46 -18.05 16.20
CA ALA A 510 31.93 -19.14 15.35
C ALA A 510 31.22 -20.47 15.64
N VAL A 511 31.01 -20.84 16.91
CA VAL A 511 30.23 -22.04 17.26
C VAL A 511 28.78 -21.91 16.80
N ILE A 512 28.14 -20.75 17.01
CA ILE A 512 26.76 -20.52 16.59
C ILE A 512 26.61 -20.65 15.06
N ASN A 513 27.54 -20.06 14.31
CA ASN A 513 27.49 -20.04 12.85
C ASN A 513 27.95 -21.35 12.19
N SER A 514 28.64 -22.23 12.92
CA SER A 514 29.14 -23.49 12.37
C SER A 514 28.03 -24.51 12.06
N GLY A 515 26.79 -24.26 12.50
CA GLY A 515 25.69 -25.21 12.47
C GLY A 515 25.68 -26.19 13.64
N ALA A 516 26.34 -25.86 14.76
CA ALA A 516 26.30 -26.68 15.96
C ALA A 516 24.87 -26.85 16.51
N ASP A 517 24.54 -28.06 16.96
CA ASP A 517 23.30 -28.30 17.70
C ASP A 517 23.50 -28.13 19.22
N ALA A 518 22.39 -28.02 19.94
CA ALA A 518 22.42 -27.85 21.39
C ALA A 518 23.06 -29.04 22.13
N ASN A 519 23.01 -30.26 21.57
CA ASN A 519 23.57 -31.45 22.20
C ASN A 519 25.09 -31.47 22.17
N ALA A 520 25.70 -31.08 21.05
CA ALA A 520 27.15 -30.93 20.92
C ALA A 520 27.68 -29.90 21.92
N VAL A 521 26.99 -28.75 22.04
CA VAL A 521 27.34 -27.68 22.97
C VAL A 521 27.18 -28.11 24.43
N LYS A 522 26.08 -28.80 24.78
CA LYS A 522 25.88 -29.36 26.14
C LYS A 522 26.94 -30.39 26.50
N THR A 523 27.28 -31.28 25.57
CA THR A 523 28.30 -32.32 25.77
C THR A 523 29.66 -31.70 26.05
N GLN A 524 30.05 -30.67 25.29
CA GLN A 524 31.29 -29.94 25.56
C GLN A 524 31.22 -29.19 26.90
N MET A 525 30.14 -28.46 27.17
CA MET A 525 29.96 -27.69 28.40
C MET A 525 30.04 -28.58 29.66
N ALA A 526 29.59 -29.84 29.59
CA ALA A 526 29.67 -30.78 30.70
C ALA A 526 31.12 -31.13 31.09
N GLN A 527 32.06 -31.07 30.14
CA GLN A 527 33.48 -31.37 30.33
C GLN A 527 34.28 -30.16 30.86
N GLU A 528 33.68 -28.98 30.88
CA GLU A 528 34.35 -27.74 31.28
C GLU A 528 34.34 -27.55 32.81
N ALA A 529 35.39 -26.88 33.30
CA ALA A 529 35.45 -26.45 34.69
C ALA A 529 34.23 -25.57 35.04
N PRO A 530 33.67 -25.65 36.26
CA PRO A 530 32.48 -24.88 36.65
C PRO A 530 32.55 -23.38 36.33
N ALA A 531 33.74 -22.78 36.46
CA ALA A 531 34.01 -21.37 36.17
C ALA A 531 33.95 -20.99 34.67
N LYS A 532 33.98 -21.97 33.76
CA LYS A 532 33.95 -21.74 32.31
C LYS A 532 32.62 -22.11 31.65
N LYS A 533 31.71 -22.77 32.37
CA LYS A 533 30.39 -23.19 31.84
C LYS A 533 29.55 -22.02 31.35
N GLU A 534 29.66 -20.85 31.97
CA GLU A 534 28.95 -19.63 31.56
C GLU A 534 29.27 -19.17 30.12
N ARG A 535 30.42 -19.55 29.57
CA ARG A 535 30.80 -19.25 28.17
C ARG A 535 29.88 -19.92 27.14
N TYR A 536 29.12 -20.93 27.54
CA TYR A 536 28.28 -21.71 26.64
C TYR A 536 26.82 -21.25 26.63
N TYR A 537 26.36 -20.47 27.62
CA TYR A 537 24.96 -20.03 27.67
C TYR A 537 24.59 -19.10 26.50
N ALA A 538 25.48 -18.20 26.11
CA ALA A 538 25.29 -17.34 24.94
C ALA A 538 25.23 -18.15 23.62
N ILE A 539 25.98 -19.26 23.56
CA ILE A 539 25.94 -20.17 22.41
C ILE A 539 24.59 -20.88 22.36
N LEU A 540 24.13 -21.42 23.49
CA LEU A 540 22.82 -22.06 23.61
C LEU A 540 21.68 -21.10 23.25
N ALA A 541 21.74 -19.84 23.69
CA ALA A 541 20.79 -18.80 23.28
C ALA A 541 20.86 -18.44 21.79
N GLY A 542 22.06 -18.45 21.21
CA GLY A 542 22.28 -18.23 19.78
C GLY A 542 21.76 -19.38 18.91
N ILE A 543 21.82 -20.61 19.40
CA ILE A 543 21.26 -21.81 18.74
C ILE A 543 19.73 -21.85 18.89
N GLY A 544 19.23 -21.59 20.09
CA GLY A 544 17.81 -21.64 20.40
C GLY A 544 17.28 -23.07 20.62
N GLY A 545 15.95 -23.19 20.69
CA GLY A 545 15.26 -24.47 20.89
C GLY A 545 15.01 -24.85 22.36
N ALA A 546 14.05 -25.76 22.57
CA ALA A 546 13.57 -26.14 23.90
C ALA A 546 14.67 -26.74 24.79
N ASP A 547 15.54 -27.58 24.23
CA ASP A 547 16.64 -28.20 24.97
C ASP A 547 17.65 -27.17 25.49
N ALA A 548 18.01 -26.21 24.64
CA ALA A 548 18.89 -25.10 25.04
C ALA A 548 18.21 -24.22 26.09
N MET A 549 16.91 -23.95 25.94
CA MET A 549 16.12 -23.16 26.89
C MET A 549 16.10 -23.83 28.26
N ASN A 550 15.86 -25.14 28.31
CA ASN A 550 15.83 -25.92 29.55
C ASN A 550 17.18 -25.88 30.27
N GLU A 551 18.28 -26.00 29.53
CA GLU A 551 19.63 -25.96 30.10
C GLU A 551 19.95 -24.58 30.69
N VAL A 552 19.67 -23.50 29.95
CA VAL A 552 19.92 -22.13 30.42
C VAL A 552 18.99 -21.78 31.60
N SER A 553 17.74 -22.26 31.60
CA SER A 553 16.80 -22.08 32.71
C SER A 553 17.28 -22.84 33.97
N ALA A 554 17.74 -24.08 33.83
CA ALA A 554 18.30 -24.86 34.93
C ALA A 554 19.56 -24.20 35.53
N ALA A 555 20.39 -23.57 34.70
CA ALA A 555 21.54 -22.79 35.15
C ALA A 555 21.12 -21.58 36.00
N PHE A 556 19.99 -20.94 35.70
CA PHE A 556 19.44 -19.87 36.55
C PHE A 556 18.88 -20.41 37.88
N GLU A 557 18.19 -21.55 37.86
CA GLU A 557 17.60 -22.12 39.08
C GLU A 557 18.66 -22.64 40.06
N LYS A 558 19.65 -23.39 39.55
CA LYS A 558 20.59 -24.18 40.37
C LYS A 558 22.02 -23.63 40.41
N GLY A 559 22.34 -22.62 39.58
CA GLY A 559 23.69 -22.11 39.43
C GLY A 559 24.14 -21.12 40.51
N THR A 560 25.44 -20.79 40.47
CA THR A 560 26.04 -19.71 41.28
C THR A 560 25.56 -18.33 40.83
N ALA A 561 25.78 -17.28 41.62
CA ALA A 561 25.37 -15.91 41.24
C ALA A 561 25.91 -15.47 39.85
N SER A 562 27.15 -15.86 39.50
CA SER A 562 27.74 -15.62 38.17
C SER A 562 26.98 -16.37 37.08
N GLN A 563 26.69 -17.64 37.30
CA GLN A 563 25.94 -18.48 36.35
C GLN A 563 24.52 -17.99 36.16
N LYS A 564 23.84 -17.56 37.23
CA LYS A 564 22.51 -16.95 37.14
C LYS A 564 22.54 -15.67 36.31
N GLN A 565 23.51 -14.79 36.55
CA GLN A 565 23.67 -13.55 35.77
C GLN A 565 23.93 -13.85 34.29
N ALA A 566 24.80 -14.80 33.99
CA ALA A 566 25.08 -15.23 32.62
C ALA A 566 23.87 -15.88 31.95
N ALA A 567 23.08 -16.68 32.68
CA ALA A 567 21.86 -17.30 32.18
C ALA A 567 20.79 -16.27 31.82
N VAL A 568 20.51 -15.28 32.69
CA VAL A 568 19.57 -14.19 32.37
C VAL A 568 20.07 -13.36 31.18
N SER A 569 21.38 -13.14 31.10
CA SER A 569 21.98 -12.41 29.97
C SER A 569 21.81 -13.17 28.67
N ALA A 570 21.95 -14.51 28.68
CA ALA A 570 21.69 -15.36 27.53
C ALA A 570 20.20 -15.38 27.14
N LEU A 571 19.28 -15.49 28.11
CA LEU A 571 17.83 -15.40 27.88
C LEU A 571 17.43 -14.05 27.26
N ASN A 572 18.07 -12.97 27.68
CA ASN A 572 17.84 -11.64 27.12
C ASN A 572 18.28 -11.52 25.66
N GLU A 573 19.23 -12.33 25.19
CA GLU A 573 19.73 -12.38 23.81
C GLU A 573 19.03 -13.47 22.97
N TRP A 574 18.02 -14.15 23.52
CA TRP A 574 17.30 -15.20 22.81
C TRP A 574 16.65 -14.67 21.52
N LYS A 575 16.77 -15.43 20.43
CA LYS A 575 16.39 -14.93 19.09
C LYS A 575 14.88 -14.76 18.89
N ASP A 576 14.09 -15.66 19.46
CA ASP A 576 12.63 -15.68 19.31
C ASP A 576 11.90 -15.39 20.64
N GLY A 577 10.57 -15.28 20.56
CA GLY A 577 9.70 -14.99 21.70
C GLY A 577 9.60 -16.10 22.75
N SER A 578 10.20 -17.28 22.55
CA SER A 578 10.05 -18.41 23.48
C SER A 578 10.64 -18.15 24.86
N ALA A 579 11.66 -17.27 24.97
CA ALA A 579 12.23 -16.87 26.26
C ALA A 579 11.32 -15.96 27.09
N ALA A 580 10.26 -15.39 26.51
CA ALA A 580 9.44 -14.38 27.16
C ALA A 580 8.79 -14.92 28.46
N GLY A 581 8.26 -16.14 28.43
CA GLY A 581 7.66 -16.76 29.62
C GLY A 581 8.68 -16.97 30.74
N THR A 582 9.86 -17.50 30.41
CA THR A 582 10.95 -17.72 31.37
C THR A 582 11.41 -16.40 31.99
N LEU A 583 11.63 -15.36 31.18
CA LEU A 583 12.05 -14.03 31.66
C LEU A 583 10.99 -13.40 32.58
N LEU A 584 9.71 -13.53 32.24
CA LEU A 584 8.62 -13.03 33.08
C LEU A 584 8.56 -13.76 34.43
N ASN A 585 8.73 -15.09 34.42
CA ASN A 585 8.76 -15.90 35.65
C ASN A 585 9.95 -15.52 36.55
N ILE A 586 11.14 -15.32 35.97
CA ILE A 586 12.31 -14.81 36.69
C ILE A 586 12.00 -13.45 37.31
N ALA A 587 11.38 -12.54 36.55
CA ALA A 587 11.04 -11.20 37.04
C ALA A 587 10.03 -11.20 38.20
N ARG A 588 9.08 -12.15 38.19
CA ARG A 588 8.12 -12.34 39.28
C ARG A 588 8.78 -12.94 40.53
N ALA A 589 9.61 -13.97 40.35
CA ALA A 589 10.13 -14.78 41.44
C ALA A 589 11.38 -14.20 42.13
N ASP A 590 12.26 -13.50 41.40
CA ASP A 590 13.57 -13.09 41.92
C ASP A 590 13.81 -11.58 41.77
N ALA A 591 13.82 -10.87 42.92
CA ALA A 591 14.01 -9.44 42.96
C ALA A 591 15.40 -8.97 42.48
N ALA A 592 16.44 -9.78 42.63
CA ALA A 592 17.80 -9.41 42.25
C ALA A 592 17.98 -9.36 40.73
N TYR A 593 17.23 -10.20 39.99
CA TYR A 593 17.32 -10.30 38.53
C TYR A 593 16.14 -9.67 37.80
N ARG A 594 15.15 -9.13 38.52
CA ARG A 594 13.90 -8.57 37.97
C ARG A 594 14.14 -7.57 36.85
N THR A 595 14.86 -6.49 37.11
CA THR A 595 15.10 -5.44 36.10
C THR A 595 15.84 -6.00 34.88
N THR A 596 16.83 -6.87 35.09
CA THR A 596 17.58 -7.50 33.99
C THR A 596 16.67 -8.38 33.14
N ALA A 597 15.82 -9.20 33.76
CA ALA A 597 14.89 -10.06 33.03
C ALA A 597 13.79 -9.26 32.30
N LEU A 598 13.28 -8.19 32.92
CA LEU A 598 12.29 -7.31 32.29
C LEU A 598 12.85 -6.57 31.07
N ASN A 599 14.13 -6.21 31.04
CA ASN A 599 14.75 -5.61 29.86
C ASN A 599 14.69 -6.54 28.64
N GLY A 600 14.99 -7.83 28.82
CA GLY A 600 14.82 -8.84 27.75
C GLY A 600 13.36 -9.07 27.41
N TYR A 601 12.47 -9.14 28.41
CA TYR A 601 11.04 -9.34 28.19
C TYR A 601 10.41 -8.20 27.37
N VAL A 602 10.74 -6.94 27.69
CA VAL A 602 10.30 -5.76 26.94
C VAL A 602 10.96 -5.70 25.55
N ARG A 603 12.21 -6.16 25.39
CA ARG A 603 12.81 -6.33 24.05
C ARG A 603 12.01 -7.32 23.21
N LEU A 604 11.60 -8.45 23.78
CA LEU A 604 10.83 -9.48 23.09
C LEU A 604 9.39 -9.03 22.79
N ALA A 605 8.78 -8.20 23.65
CA ALA A 605 7.46 -7.61 23.40
C ALA A 605 7.42 -6.82 22.07
N LYS A 606 8.52 -6.15 21.70
CA LYS A 606 8.64 -5.47 20.40
C LYS A 606 8.44 -6.42 19.21
N ALA A 607 8.83 -7.68 19.35
CA ALA A 607 8.69 -8.73 18.33
C ALA A 607 7.38 -9.53 18.42
N ALA A 608 6.47 -9.19 19.35
CA ALA A 608 5.16 -9.84 19.43
C ALA A 608 4.38 -9.69 18.11
N ALA A 609 3.62 -10.74 17.77
CA ALA A 609 2.94 -10.85 16.47
C ALA A 609 1.87 -9.77 16.25
N THR A 610 1.18 -9.35 17.31
CA THR A 610 0.08 -8.39 17.25
C THR A 610 0.29 -7.24 18.23
N ALA A 611 -0.38 -6.11 17.99
CA ALA A 611 -0.33 -4.95 18.87
C ALA A 611 -0.94 -5.24 20.26
N ASP A 612 -1.99 -6.05 20.32
CA ASP A 612 -2.66 -6.41 21.57
C ASP A 612 -1.80 -7.38 22.40
N GLN A 613 -1.16 -8.37 21.76
CA GLN A 613 -0.22 -9.24 22.45
C GLN A 613 0.99 -8.47 22.97
N ARG A 614 1.51 -7.52 22.17
CA ARG A 614 2.56 -6.60 22.62
C ARG A 614 2.10 -5.83 23.86
N LEU A 615 0.90 -5.27 23.86
CA LEU A 615 0.39 -4.49 24.97
C LEU A 615 0.21 -5.33 26.24
N LEU A 616 -0.28 -6.57 26.13
CA LEU A 616 -0.39 -7.50 27.26
C LEU A 616 0.98 -7.77 27.89
N MET A 617 2.00 -8.03 27.07
CA MET A 617 3.38 -8.20 27.55
C MET A 617 3.90 -6.92 28.20
N LEU A 618 3.69 -5.75 27.60
CA LEU A 618 4.10 -4.47 28.16
C LEU A 618 3.40 -4.16 29.49
N THR A 619 2.14 -4.55 29.62
CA THR A 619 1.36 -4.39 30.87
C THR A 619 1.93 -5.30 31.97
N ASN A 620 2.20 -6.56 31.67
CA ASN A 620 2.89 -7.49 32.60
C ASN A 620 4.24 -6.92 33.07
N ALA A 621 5.01 -6.31 32.15
CA ALA A 621 6.28 -5.68 32.50
C ALA A 621 6.09 -4.46 33.39
N MET A 622 5.08 -3.63 33.11
CA MET A 622 4.78 -2.40 33.86
C MET A 622 4.37 -2.69 35.30
N GLU A 623 3.61 -3.76 35.54
CA GLU A 623 3.20 -4.22 36.88
C GLU A 623 4.41 -4.59 37.76
N LEU A 624 5.54 -4.98 37.16
CA LEU A 624 6.75 -5.42 37.86
C LEU A 624 7.89 -4.37 37.83
N ALA A 625 7.80 -3.35 36.98
CA ALA A 625 8.85 -2.37 36.77
C ALA A 625 8.98 -1.41 37.95
N GLN A 626 10.17 -1.37 38.57
CA GLN A 626 10.46 -0.48 39.70
C GLN A 626 11.21 0.79 39.29
N ASP A 627 12.02 0.73 38.23
CA ASP A 627 12.81 1.87 37.78
C ASP A 627 12.08 2.70 36.71
N ALA A 628 12.20 4.03 36.81
CA ALA A 628 11.53 4.95 35.90
C ALA A 628 12.01 4.80 34.44
N ARG A 629 13.27 4.40 34.20
CA ARG A 629 13.82 4.24 32.85
C ARG A 629 13.09 3.12 32.10
N LEU A 630 12.88 1.98 32.74
CA LEU A 630 12.14 0.86 32.16
C LEU A 630 10.67 1.23 31.95
N LYS A 631 10.02 1.88 32.93
CA LYS A 631 8.63 2.36 32.77
C LYS A 631 8.47 3.29 31.55
N LYS A 632 9.41 4.21 31.34
CA LYS A 632 9.45 5.07 30.15
C LYS A 632 9.58 4.27 28.85
N ALA A 633 10.49 3.30 28.82
CA ALA A 633 10.67 2.43 27.65
C ALA A 633 9.40 1.62 27.34
N ILE A 634 8.69 1.16 28.37
CA ILE A 634 7.41 0.45 28.22
C ILE A 634 6.35 1.38 27.60
N LEU A 635 6.19 2.61 28.10
CA LEU A 635 5.23 3.58 27.54
C LEU A 635 5.55 3.95 26.09
N GLN A 636 6.83 4.18 25.77
CA GLN A 636 7.28 4.44 24.40
C GLN A 636 6.98 3.27 23.46
N GLN A 637 7.04 2.02 23.94
CA GLN A 637 6.64 0.87 23.14
C GLN A 637 5.12 0.69 23.05
N ALA A 638 4.38 0.99 24.12
CA ALA A 638 2.92 0.94 24.14
C ALA A 638 2.31 1.95 23.15
N GLU A 639 2.93 3.12 23.00
CA GLU A 639 2.60 4.09 21.93
C GLU A 639 2.57 3.43 20.54
N GLN A 640 3.51 2.53 20.25
CA GLN A 640 3.62 1.88 18.94
C GLN A 640 2.53 0.83 18.70
N CYS A 641 1.73 0.46 19.70
CA CYS A 641 0.57 -0.40 19.51
C CYS A 641 -0.55 0.33 18.75
N LYS A 642 -0.75 1.63 19.02
CA LYS A 642 -1.78 2.47 18.40
C LYS A 642 -3.20 1.88 18.48
N THR A 643 -3.51 1.15 19.55
CA THR A 643 -4.84 0.58 19.80
C THR A 643 -5.57 1.33 20.92
N PHE A 644 -6.89 1.23 20.97
CA PHE A 644 -7.69 1.82 22.06
C PHE A 644 -7.27 1.31 23.45
N PRO A 645 -7.04 -0.01 23.68
CA PRO A 645 -6.46 -0.49 24.93
C PRO A 645 -5.11 0.16 25.27
N ALA A 646 -4.25 0.44 24.28
CA ALA A 646 -2.96 1.10 24.53
C ALA A 646 -3.13 2.57 24.93
N LEU A 647 -4.13 3.26 24.37
CA LEU A 647 -4.51 4.63 24.78
C LEU A 647 -4.92 4.66 26.25
N ILE A 648 -5.78 3.73 26.66
CA ILE A 648 -6.22 3.57 28.06
C ILE A 648 -5.03 3.26 28.96
N PHE A 649 -4.19 2.30 28.57
CA PHE A 649 -3.00 1.91 29.33
C PHE A 649 -2.08 3.10 29.58
N ALA A 650 -1.74 3.89 28.55
CA ALA A 650 -0.91 5.08 28.69
C ALA A 650 -1.59 6.16 29.54
N GLY A 651 -2.91 6.33 29.40
CA GLY A 651 -3.72 7.28 30.16
C GLY A 651 -3.63 7.10 31.67
N ASN A 652 -3.48 5.87 32.15
CA ASN A 652 -3.35 5.54 33.57
C ASN A 652 -2.07 6.10 34.22
N PHE A 653 -1.09 6.54 33.42
CA PHE A 653 0.19 7.07 33.91
C PHE A 653 0.32 8.60 33.77
N LEU A 654 -0.77 9.30 33.41
CA LEU A 654 -0.76 10.77 33.29
C LEU A 654 -0.54 11.49 34.63
N ASP A 655 -0.77 10.83 35.77
CA ASP A 655 -0.52 11.37 37.11
C ASP A 655 0.81 10.92 37.73
N ASP A 656 1.53 9.97 37.10
CA ASP A 656 2.82 9.50 37.61
C ASP A 656 3.93 10.47 37.20
N ALA A 657 4.38 11.30 38.15
CA ALA A 657 5.39 12.33 37.90
C ALA A 657 6.70 11.81 37.27
N ALA A 658 7.07 10.55 37.49
CA ALA A 658 8.30 9.97 36.96
C ALA A 658 8.23 9.68 35.45
N VAL A 659 7.02 9.45 34.92
CA VAL A 659 6.78 9.03 33.52
C VAL A 659 5.67 9.81 32.81
N GLN A 660 5.16 10.87 33.43
CA GLN A 660 4.03 11.68 32.97
C GLN A 660 4.21 12.20 31.53
N GLN A 661 5.44 12.57 31.13
CA GLN A 661 5.68 13.10 29.80
C GLN A 661 5.62 12.00 28.74
N GLU A 662 6.22 10.83 28.99
CA GLU A 662 6.13 9.69 28.09
C GLU A 662 4.69 9.18 27.95
N ALA A 663 3.92 9.18 29.04
CA ALA A 663 2.48 8.88 29.02
C ALA A 663 1.68 9.90 28.20
N ALA A 664 1.93 11.20 28.39
CA ALA A 664 1.25 12.28 27.66
C ALA A 664 1.51 12.22 26.15
N ILE A 665 2.76 11.99 25.75
CA ILE A 665 3.15 11.80 24.34
C ILE A 665 2.46 10.57 23.76
N ALA A 666 2.48 9.45 24.47
CA ALA A 666 1.82 8.22 24.00
C ALA A 666 0.31 8.41 23.83
N VAL A 667 -0.37 9.02 24.79
CA VAL A 667 -1.82 9.33 24.71
C VAL A 667 -2.13 10.20 23.50
N MET A 668 -1.38 11.28 23.30
CA MET A 668 -1.57 12.17 22.15
C MET A 668 -1.36 11.41 20.82
N ASN A 669 -0.24 10.72 20.67
CA ASN A 669 0.13 10.08 19.41
C ASN A 669 -0.82 8.93 19.05
N ILE A 670 -1.29 8.15 20.04
CA ILE A 670 -2.28 7.10 19.80
C ILE A 670 -3.63 7.72 19.41
N ALA A 671 -4.13 8.69 20.17
CA ALA A 671 -5.44 9.29 19.92
C ALA A 671 -5.52 10.01 18.56
N LEU A 672 -4.48 10.78 18.20
CA LEU A 672 -4.46 11.54 16.94
C LEU A 672 -4.23 10.66 15.71
N ALA A 673 -3.77 9.42 15.87
CA ALA A 673 -3.52 8.50 14.76
C ALA A 673 -4.81 7.90 14.16
N ASP A 674 -5.90 7.83 14.92
CA ASP A 674 -7.18 7.27 14.48
C ASP A 674 -8.33 8.22 14.81
N LYS A 675 -9.01 8.74 13.77
CA LYS A 675 -10.15 9.66 13.94
C LYS A 675 -11.40 8.99 14.51
N THR A 676 -11.44 7.66 14.57
CA THR A 676 -12.55 6.93 15.20
C THR A 676 -12.48 6.97 16.72
N TYR A 677 -11.31 7.26 17.30
CA TYR A 677 -11.12 7.45 18.74
C TYR A 677 -11.75 8.78 19.20
N SER A 678 -13.00 8.67 19.61
CA SER A 678 -13.84 9.81 19.98
C SER A 678 -14.48 9.57 21.34
N GLY A 679 -15.29 10.54 21.78
CA GLY A 679 -16.08 10.41 22.99
C GLY A 679 -15.41 10.88 24.27
N ALA A 680 -16.11 10.68 25.39
CA ALA A 680 -15.78 11.33 26.66
C ALA A 680 -14.41 10.88 27.22
N ILE A 681 -14.07 9.59 27.10
CA ILE A 681 -12.80 9.06 27.59
C ILE A 681 -11.63 9.69 26.83
N VAL A 682 -11.67 9.65 25.49
CA VAL A 682 -10.59 10.19 24.64
C VAL A 682 -10.45 11.69 24.84
N ARG A 683 -11.57 12.42 24.90
CA ARG A 683 -11.58 13.85 25.21
C ARG A 683 -10.91 14.15 26.56
N GLY A 684 -11.32 13.45 27.62
CA GLY A 684 -10.75 13.64 28.96
C GLY A 684 -9.24 13.35 29.02
N LEU A 685 -8.79 12.28 28.35
CA LEU A 685 -7.36 11.96 28.25
C LEU A 685 -6.59 13.04 27.50
N LEU A 686 -7.09 13.51 26.35
CA LEU A 686 -6.45 14.56 25.56
C LEU A 686 -6.42 15.92 26.26
N GLU A 687 -7.50 16.30 26.96
CA GLU A 687 -7.54 17.53 27.75
C GLU A 687 -6.54 17.49 28.91
N LYS A 688 -6.42 16.35 29.59
CA LYS A 688 -5.41 16.14 30.63
C LYS A 688 -3.99 16.18 30.07
N THR A 689 -3.75 15.47 28.96
CA THR A 689 -2.49 15.49 28.22
C THR A 689 -2.09 16.92 27.86
N SER A 690 -3.01 17.71 27.29
CA SER A 690 -2.77 19.11 26.92
C SER A 690 -2.26 19.97 28.10
N LYS A 691 -2.78 19.72 29.32
CA LYS A 691 -2.37 20.42 30.55
C LYS A 691 -0.99 20.01 31.07
N VAL A 692 -0.59 18.75 30.86
CA VAL A 692 0.65 18.22 31.44
C VAL A 692 1.85 18.21 30.50
N LEU A 693 1.65 18.36 29.18
CA LEU A 693 2.73 18.42 28.19
C LEU A 693 3.72 19.56 28.50
N LYS A 694 5.02 19.27 28.39
CA LYS A 694 6.15 20.20 28.61
C LYS A 694 7.19 20.03 27.50
N GLY A 695 8.08 21.01 27.34
CA GLY A 695 9.16 21.00 26.35
C GLY A 695 8.96 21.99 25.20
N GLY A 696 9.96 22.09 24.31
CA GLY A 696 9.99 23.07 23.22
C GLY A 696 8.85 22.93 22.20
N ASP A 697 8.33 21.72 22.01
CA ASP A 697 7.26 21.43 21.04
C ASP A 697 5.86 21.44 21.67
N ALA A 698 5.75 21.69 22.99
CA ALA A 698 4.50 21.52 23.73
C ALA A 698 3.36 22.40 23.20
N ASP A 699 3.65 23.60 22.70
CA ASP A 699 2.62 24.49 22.15
C ASP A 699 2.03 23.97 20.84
N TYR A 700 2.87 23.47 19.93
CA TYR A 700 2.43 22.83 18.69
C TYR A 700 1.59 21.57 18.99
N GLN A 701 2.03 20.76 19.95
CA GLN A 701 1.31 19.57 20.39
C GLN A 701 -0.07 19.91 20.97
N ARG A 702 -0.16 20.95 21.82
CA ARG A 702 -1.45 21.44 22.34
C ARG A 702 -2.37 21.94 21.24
N GLU A 703 -1.82 22.60 20.21
CA GLU A 703 -2.60 23.06 19.07
C GLU A 703 -3.16 21.88 18.25
N ALA A 704 -2.36 20.85 18.01
CA ALA A 704 -2.83 19.62 17.36
C ALA A 704 -3.96 18.93 18.16
N ILE A 705 -3.84 18.87 19.49
CA ILE A 705 -4.89 18.35 20.36
C ILE A 705 -6.17 19.22 20.26
N ARG A 706 -6.05 20.55 20.32
CA ARG A 706 -7.20 21.46 20.20
C ARG A 706 -7.93 21.26 18.87
N LYS A 707 -7.18 21.15 17.77
CA LYS A 707 -7.75 20.89 16.44
C LYS A 707 -8.51 19.56 16.42
N TYR A 708 -7.88 18.48 16.90
CA TYR A 708 -8.52 17.17 16.97
C TYR A 708 -9.81 17.20 17.81
N LEU A 709 -9.79 17.84 18.99
CA LEU A 709 -10.96 17.99 19.85
C LEU A 709 -12.10 18.81 19.23
N SER A 710 -11.77 19.76 18.34
CA SER A 710 -12.75 20.58 17.62
C SER A 710 -13.40 19.85 16.43
N GLU A 711 -12.67 18.91 15.81
CA GLU A 711 -13.16 18.10 14.68
C GLU A 711 -13.76 16.76 15.14
N MET A 712 -13.62 16.41 16.42
CA MET A 712 -14.08 15.14 16.98
C MET A 712 -15.61 14.99 16.84
N PRO A 713 -16.11 13.87 16.26
CA PRO A 713 -17.53 13.60 16.16
C PRO A 713 -18.25 13.64 17.51
N ALA A 714 -19.51 14.08 17.51
CA ALA A 714 -20.38 13.98 18.67
C ALA A 714 -20.74 12.50 18.95
N GLY A 715 -20.77 12.11 20.23
CA GLY A 715 -21.07 10.75 20.66
C GLY A 715 -20.29 10.36 21.93
N GLU A 716 -20.66 9.24 22.54
CA GLU A 716 -20.00 8.77 23.77
C GLU A 716 -18.68 8.04 23.51
N GLY A 717 -18.47 7.54 22.29
CA GLY A 717 -17.30 6.71 21.95
C GLY A 717 -17.31 5.39 22.71
N TYR A 718 -16.13 4.92 23.12
CA TYR A 718 -16.05 3.81 24.07
C TYR A 718 -16.39 4.28 25.48
N VAL A 719 -17.15 3.46 26.21
CA VAL A 719 -17.48 3.65 27.62
C VAL A 719 -16.99 2.47 28.45
N SER A 720 -16.60 2.70 29.70
CA SER A 720 -16.22 1.62 30.61
C SER A 720 -17.47 0.90 31.13
N MET A 721 -17.48 -0.42 31.03
CA MET A 721 -18.56 -1.26 31.60
C MET A 721 -18.32 -1.60 33.07
N PHE A 722 -17.10 -1.38 33.58
CA PHE A 722 -16.74 -1.66 34.97
C PHE A 722 -16.03 -0.47 35.59
N ASN A 723 -16.50 -0.03 36.75
CA ASN A 723 -15.98 1.15 37.43
C ASN A 723 -14.72 0.88 38.28
N GLY A 724 -14.27 -0.38 38.36
CA GLY A 724 -13.09 -0.78 39.13
C GLY A 724 -13.32 -0.91 40.64
N LYS A 725 -14.52 -0.62 41.15
CA LYS A 725 -14.82 -0.47 42.58
C LYS A 725 -15.92 -1.39 43.08
N ASP A 726 -17.01 -1.51 42.33
CA ASP A 726 -18.20 -2.28 42.71
C ASP A 726 -18.95 -2.80 41.47
N LEU A 727 -20.07 -3.48 41.69
CA LEU A 727 -20.88 -4.10 40.63
C LEU A 727 -21.93 -3.15 40.03
N SER A 728 -21.82 -1.83 40.21
CA SER A 728 -22.77 -0.88 39.61
C SER A 728 -22.82 -1.05 38.08
N GLY A 729 -24.03 -1.06 37.52
CA GLY A 729 -24.27 -1.37 36.10
C GLY A 729 -24.38 -2.87 35.80
N TRP A 730 -24.26 -3.74 36.81
CA TRP A 730 -24.40 -5.19 36.71
C TRP A 730 -25.43 -5.72 37.70
N LYS A 731 -26.08 -6.83 37.32
CA LYS A 731 -27.15 -7.50 38.07
C LYS A 731 -27.07 -9.02 37.87
N GLY A 732 -27.80 -9.79 38.68
CA GLY A 732 -27.92 -11.25 38.53
C GLY A 732 -28.80 -11.66 37.34
N LEU A 733 -28.51 -12.81 36.75
CA LEU A 733 -29.28 -13.34 35.63
C LEU A 733 -30.67 -13.87 36.07
N VAL A 734 -31.74 -13.30 35.51
CA VAL A 734 -33.11 -13.83 35.68
C VAL A 734 -33.53 -14.61 34.44
N ALA A 735 -33.51 -15.94 34.53
CA ALA A 735 -33.96 -16.87 33.48
C ALA A 735 -33.32 -16.64 32.09
N ASP A 736 -33.71 -17.44 31.11
CA ASP A 736 -33.36 -17.16 29.70
C ASP A 736 -34.16 -15.96 29.15
N PRO A 737 -33.66 -15.27 28.10
CA PRO A 737 -34.32 -14.08 27.55
C PRO A 737 -35.77 -14.31 27.10
N ILE A 738 -36.13 -15.51 26.60
CA ILE A 738 -37.48 -15.83 26.12
C ILE A 738 -38.47 -15.88 27.28
N LYS A 739 -38.09 -16.53 28.39
CA LYS A 739 -38.92 -16.57 29.60
C LYS A 739 -38.98 -15.20 30.27
N ARG A 740 -37.85 -14.50 30.36
CA ARG A 740 -37.76 -13.17 30.97
C ARG A 740 -38.68 -12.17 30.27
N ALA A 741 -38.75 -12.19 28.94
CA ALA A 741 -39.62 -11.31 28.15
C ALA A 741 -41.13 -11.53 28.38
N LYS A 742 -41.53 -12.69 28.93
CA LYS A 742 -42.94 -13.02 29.24
C LYS A 742 -43.35 -12.65 30.66
N MET A 743 -42.41 -12.25 31.51
CA MET A 743 -42.70 -11.87 32.89
C MET A 743 -43.31 -10.46 32.93
N ASP A 744 -44.34 -10.28 33.74
CA ASP A 744 -44.80 -8.93 34.10
C ASP A 744 -43.74 -8.23 34.98
N ALA A 745 -43.85 -6.91 35.07
CA ALA A 745 -42.86 -6.09 35.78
C ALA A 745 -42.72 -6.42 37.28
N ALA A 746 -43.79 -6.85 37.95
CA ALA A 746 -43.75 -7.17 39.37
C ALA A 746 -43.05 -8.51 39.62
N THR A 747 -43.37 -9.51 38.80
CA THR A 747 -42.73 -10.82 38.81
C THR A 747 -41.24 -10.69 38.49
N LEU A 748 -40.89 -9.96 37.43
CA LEU A 748 -39.50 -9.74 37.04
C LEU A 748 -38.70 -9.06 38.16
N LYS A 749 -39.26 -8.03 38.79
CA LYS A 749 -38.60 -7.34 39.91
C LYS A 749 -38.29 -8.29 41.07
N LYS A 750 -39.25 -9.13 41.47
CA LYS A 750 -39.07 -10.10 42.56
C LYS A 750 -38.01 -11.16 42.23
N GLU A 751 -38.01 -11.68 41.01
CA GLU A 751 -37.00 -12.65 40.59
C GLU A 751 -35.61 -12.00 40.42
N GLN A 752 -35.55 -10.72 40.03
CA GLN A 752 -34.31 -9.95 39.96
C GLN A 752 -33.67 -9.80 41.34
N GLU A 753 -34.44 -9.46 42.38
CA GLU A 753 -33.92 -9.35 43.75
C GLU A 753 -33.28 -10.68 44.24
N LYS A 754 -33.87 -11.83 43.88
CA LYS A 754 -33.29 -13.15 44.18
C LYS A 754 -32.02 -13.43 43.38
N ALA A 755 -32.04 -13.13 42.08
CA ALA A 755 -30.89 -13.34 41.21
C ALA A 755 -29.70 -12.48 41.64
N ASP A 756 -29.94 -11.24 42.07
CA ASP A 756 -28.91 -10.33 42.56
C ASP A 756 -28.24 -10.84 43.84
N VAL A 757 -29.01 -11.45 44.76
CA VAL A 757 -28.45 -12.09 45.96
C VAL A 757 -27.56 -13.27 45.59
N LYS A 758 -28.05 -14.19 44.74
CA LYS A 758 -27.31 -15.37 44.30
C LYS A 758 -26.04 -15.01 43.53
N MET A 759 -26.11 -14.01 42.66
CA MET A 759 -24.96 -13.50 41.91
C MET A 759 -23.86 -12.98 42.86
N LYS A 760 -24.23 -12.25 43.92
CA LYS A 760 -23.28 -11.67 44.90
C LYS A 760 -22.57 -12.72 45.77
N GLU A 761 -23.02 -13.97 45.77
CA GLU A 761 -22.27 -15.07 46.40
C GLU A 761 -20.95 -15.33 45.65
N GLY A 762 -20.97 -15.18 44.32
CA GLY A 762 -19.85 -15.53 43.45
C GLY A 762 -19.02 -14.38 42.91
N TRP A 763 -19.65 -13.24 42.68
CA TRP A 763 -19.05 -12.11 41.98
C TRP A 763 -18.62 -11.01 42.94
N SER A 764 -17.43 -10.46 42.73
CA SER A 764 -16.90 -9.34 43.51
C SER A 764 -16.05 -8.41 42.66
N ALA A 765 -15.98 -7.15 43.07
CA ALA A 765 -15.00 -6.19 42.59
C ALA A 765 -13.84 -6.15 43.58
N LYS A 766 -12.63 -6.49 43.14
CA LYS A 766 -11.45 -6.55 44.01
C LYS A 766 -10.20 -6.10 43.25
N ASP A 767 -9.44 -5.16 43.83
CA ASP A 767 -8.18 -4.65 43.29
C ASP A 767 -8.28 -4.15 41.83
N GLY A 768 -9.42 -3.51 41.49
CA GLY A 768 -9.69 -3.06 40.12
C GLY A 768 -10.07 -4.17 39.14
N LEU A 769 -10.33 -5.39 39.62
CA LEU A 769 -10.76 -6.55 38.84
C LEU A 769 -12.21 -6.90 39.14
N LEU A 770 -12.93 -7.36 38.12
CA LEU A 770 -14.23 -8.02 38.26
C LEU A 770 -14.00 -9.53 38.30
N VAL A 771 -14.29 -10.17 39.42
CA VAL A 771 -13.86 -11.54 39.72
C VAL A 771 -15.06 -12.44 40.01
N PHE A 772 -15.04 -13.63 39.42
CA PHE A 772 -15.90 -14.75 39.80
C PHE A 772 -15.09 -15.78 40.60
N GLY A 773 -15.58 -16.12 41.80
CA GLY A 773 -14.91 -17.01 42.74
C GLY A 773 -15.14 -18.51 42.51
N GLY A 774 -15.89 -18.92 41.48
CA GLY A 774 -16.16 -20.33 41.15
C GLY A 774 -17.48 -20.91 41.66
N HIS A 775 -18.32 -20.12 42.32
CA HIS A 775 -19.66 -20.53 42.78
C HIS A 775 -20.63 -19.35 42.61
N GLY A 776 -21.93 -19.59 42.44
CA GLY A 776 -22.91 -18.53 42.18
C GLY A 776 -23.60 -18.69 40.83
N ASP A 777 -24.04 -17.58 40.23
CA ASP A 777 -24.74 -17.55 38.95
C ASP A 777 -24.16 -16.47 38.02
N ASN A 778 -24.58 -16.45 36.76
CA ASN A 778 -24.09 -15.50 35.74
C ASN A 778 -24.30 -14.05 36.18
N LEU A 779 -23.33 -13.20 35.83
CA LEU A 779 -23.41 -11.75 35.99
C LEU A 779 -23.83 -11.14 34.67
N CYS A 780 -24.83 -10.26 34.67
CA CYS A 780 -25.32 -9.63 33.44
C CYS A 780 -25.40 -8.12 33.57
N THR A 781 -25.26 -7.44 32.44
CA THR A 781 -25.38 -5.98 32.37
C THR A 781 -26.81 -5.53 32.67
N GLU A 782 -26.96 -4.41 33.39
CA GLU A 782 -28.27 -3.77 33.58
C GLU A 782 -28.83 -3.23 32.26
N LYS A 783 -27.95 -2.59 31.48
CA LYS A 783 -28.22 -2.04 30.15
C LYS A 783 -28.25 -3.16 29.10
N LYS A 784 -29.22 -3.09 28.19
CA LYS A 784 -29.26 -3.93 26.99
C LYS A 784 -28.42 -3.30 25.87
N TYR A 785 -27.77 -4.13 25.08
CA TYR A 785 -26.91 -3.69 23.98
C TYR A 785 -27.41 -4.26 22.65
N GLY A 786 -27.46 -3.39 21.64
CA GLY A 786 -27.72 -3.76 20.25
C GLY A 786 -26.43 -4.09 19.53
N ASP A 787 -26.14 -3.40 18.42
CA ASP A 787 -24.88 -3.52 17.68
C ASP A 787 -23.75 -2.81 18.44
N PHE A 788 -22.63 -3.49 18.65
CA PHE A 788 -21.50 -2.96 19.41
C PHE A 788 -20.16 -3.56 19.00
N GLU A 789 -19.10 -2.90 19.43
CA GLU A 789 -17.81 -3.54 19.63
C GLU A 789 -17.33 -3.37 21.07
N MET A 790 -16.58 -4.35 21.57
CA MET A 790 -16.07 -4.32 22.93
C MET A 790 -14.67 -4.89 23.04
N PHE A 791 -13.89 -4.31 23.95
CA PHE A 791 -12.64 -4.86 24.47
C PHE A 791 -12.86 -5.44 25.86
N VAL A 792 -12.23 -6.57 26.15
CA VAL A 792 -12.24 -7.18 27.47
C VAL A 792 -10.96 -7.99 27.69
N ASP A 793 -10.25 -7.67 28.76
CA ASP A 793 -9.17 -8.53 29.24
C ASP A 793 -9.75 -9.56 30.21
N TRP A 794 -9.32 -10.81 30.07
CA TRP A 794 -9.72 -11.91 30.93
C TRP A 794 -8.54 -12.79 31.32
N LYS A 795 -8.66 -13.43 32.48
CA LYS A 795 -7.67 -14.39 32.99
C LYS A 795 -8.37 -15.50 33.76
N ILE A 796 -7.96 -16.74 33.51
CA ILE A 796 -8.45 -17.95 34.16
C ILE A 796 -7.34 -18.70 34.90
N THR A 797 -7.73 -19.59 35.81
CA THR A 797 -6.84 -20.58 36.42
C THR A 797 -6.88 -21.90 35.66
N LYS A 798 -6.06 -22.87 36.10
CA LYS A 798 -6.11 -24.24 35.61
C LYS A 798 -7.53 -24.80 35.72
N ASP A 799 -7.91 -25.59 34.73
CA ASP A 799 -9.23 -26.19 34.54
C ASP A 799 -10.35 -25.17 34.27
N GLY A 800 -9.99 -23.89 34.06
CA GLY A 800 -10.91 -22.78 33.86
C GLY A 800 -11.88 -22.98 32.70
N ASP A 801 -13.10 -22.49 32.89
CA ASP A 801 -14.20 -22.49 31.93
C ASP A 801 -15.07 -21.26 32.19
N ALA A 802 -15.32 -20.48 31.14
CA ALA A 802 -16.14 -19.28 31.20
C ALA A 802 -16.58 -18.90 29.78
N GLY A 803 -17.26 -17.76 29.67
CA GLY A 803 -17.65 -17.21 28.38
C GLY A 803 -18.36 -15.90 28.53
N ILE A 804 -18.55 -15.22 27.40
CA ILE A 804 -19.28 -13.96 27.32
C ILE A 804 -20.47 -14.18 26.38
N TYR A 805 -21.67 -14.22 26.95
CA TYR A 805 -22.91 -14.29 26.17
C TYR A 805 -23.20 -12.94 25.53
N LEU A 806 -23.43 -12.98 24.22
CA LEU A 806 -23.77 -11.81 23.43
C LEU A 806 -25.29 -11.72 23.32
N ARG A 807 -25.89 -10.64 23.82
CA ARG A 807 -27.36 -10.47 23.86
C ARG A 807 -28.09 -11.69 24.47
N GLY A 808 -27.51 -12.26 25.53
CA GLY A 808 -28.04 -13.43 26.24
C GLY A 808 -27.99 -14.76 25.46
N THR A 809 -27.35 -14.84 24.29
CA THR A 809 -27.25 -16.07 23.47
C THR A 809 -26.33 -15.93 22.26
N PRO A 810 -25.56 -16.95 21.87
CA PRO A 810 -24.68 -17.84 22.62
C PRO A 810 -23.42 -17.10 23.10
N GLN A 811 -22.40 -17.84 23.56
CA GLN A 811 -21.20 -17.28 24.17
C GLN A 811 -19.97 -17.29 23.26
N VAL A 812 -19.14 -16.26 23.43
CA VAL A 812 -17.71 -16.31 23.09
C VAL A 812 -17.01 -17.11 24.18
N GLN A 813 -16.49 -18.29 23.84
CA GLN A 813 -15.93 -19.25 24.79
C GLN A 813 -14.59 -18.79 25.40
N ILE A 814 -14.40 -19.08 26.69
CA ILE A 814 -13.12 -18.96 27.39
C ILE A 814 -12.86 -20.29 28.11
N TRP A 815 -11.69 -20.91 27.92
CA TRP A 815 -11.38 -22.15 28.63
C TRP A 815 -9.89 -22.48 28.67
N ASP A 816 -9.51 -23.36 29.59
CA ASP A 816 -8.20 -23.99 29.64
C ASP A 816 -8.03 -24.95 28.45
N THR A 817 -7.14 -24.59 27.53
CA THR A 817 -6.89 -25.33 26.28
C THR A 817 -6.24 -26.70 26.48
N SER A 818 -5.79 -27.02 27.71
CA SER A 818 -5.28 -28.34 28.07
C SER A 818 -6.39 -29.38 28.31
N ARG A 819 -7.65 -28.96 28.48
CA ARG A 819 -8.82 -29.84 28.68
C ARG A 819 -9.29 -30.50 27.37
N ARG A 820 -8.52 -31.47 26.89
CA ARG A 820 -8.75 -32.14 25.59
C ARG A 820 -10.02 -33.00 25.54
N ASP A 821 -10.50 -33.45 26.69
CA ASP A 821 -11.70 -34.25 26.88
C ASP A 821 -12.99 -33.49 26.50
N VAL A 822 -13.00 -32.17 26.68
CA VAL A 822 -14.12 -31.29 26.30
C VAL A 822 -13.89 -30.54 24.98
N GLY A 823 -12.80 -30.85 24.27
CA GLY A 823 -12.47 -30.22 22.99
C GLY A 823 -11.77 -28.87 23.09
N ALA A 824 -11.28 -28.46 24.27
CA ALA A 824 -10.71 -27.14 24.49
C ALA A 824 -9.40 -26.84 23.74
N GLN A 825 -8.76 -27.87 23.16
CA GLN A 825 -7.51 -27.73 22.41
C GLN A 825 -7.62 -26.85 21.16
N VAL A 826 -8.84 -26.52 20.72
CA VAL A 826 -9.06 -25.62 19.58
C VAL A 826 -8.79 -24.15 19.93
N GLY A 827 -8.79 -23.79 21.22
CA GLY A 827 -8.59 -22.42 21.70
C GLY A 827 -9.88 -21.69 22.09
N SER A 828 -9.74 -20.53 22.74
CA SER A 828 -10.85 -19.66 23.14
C SER A 828 -11.32 -18.76 21.97
N GLY A 829 -12.44 -18.07 22.17
CA GLY A 829 -12.99 -17.08 21.23
C GLY A 829 -14.03 -17.62 20.25
N GLY A 830 -14.21 -18.94 20.16
CA GLY A 830 -15.26 -19.56 19.34
C GLY A 830 -16.67 -19.24 19.83
N LEU A 831 -17.65 -19.31 18.92
CA LEU A 831 -19.07 -19.08 19.17
C LEU A 831 -19.76 -20.38 19.61
N TYR A 832 -19.48 -20.79 20.85
CA TYR A 832 -19.93 -22.08 21.33
C TYR A 832 -21.47 -22.15 21.41
N ASN A 833 -22.03 -23.30 21.03
CA ASN A 833 -23.45 -23.58 20.82
C ASN A 833 -24.10 -23.13 19.49
N ASN A 834 -23.35 -22.51 18.57
CA ASN A 834 -23.71 -22.57 17.15
C ASN A 834 -23.67 -24.03 16.68
N GLN A 835 -24.74 -24.51 16.04
CA GLN A 835 -24.84 -25.89 15.53
C GLN A 835 -24.75 -25.96 14.00
N LYS A 836 -25.39 -25.01 13.31
CA LYS A 836 -25.40 -24.89 11.85
C LYS A 836 -24.24 -24.00 11.38
N ASN A 837 -24.02 -22.88 12.07
CA ASN A 837 -22.93 -21.95 11.77
C ASN A 837 -21.64 -22.39 12.46
N GLU A 838 -20.49 -21.87 12.00
CA GLU A 838 -19.19 -22.20 12.59
C GLU A 838 -19.17 -21.85 14.09
N SER A 839 -18.65 -22.77 14.90
CA SER A 839 -18.55 -22.60 16.36
C SER A 839 -17.10 -22.61 16.85
N LYS A 840 -16.18 -23.23 16.10
CA LYS A 840 -14.77 -23.32 16.50
C LYS A 840 -14.00 -22.07 16.08
N PRO A 841 -13.00 -21.65 16.87
CA PRO A 841 -12.11 -20.59 16.44
C PRO A 841 -11.26 -21.02 15.23
N LEU A 842 -10.86 -20.05 14.41
CA LEU A 842 -10.01 -20.25 13.23
C LEU A 842 -8.60 -20.72 13.60
N LYS A 843 -8.10 -20.37 14.81
CA LYS A 843 -6.80 -20.79 15.32
C LYS A 843 -6.70 -20.62 16.84
N LEU A 844 -5.76 -21.36 17.44
CA LEU A 844 -5.35 -21.24 18.84
C LEU A 844 -4.51 -19.97 19.02
N ALA A 845 -4.99 -19.02 19.83
CA ALA A 845 -4.32 -17.75 20.09
C ALA A 845 -4.21 -17.41 21.59
N ASP A 846 -4.63 -18.32 22.47
CA ASP A 846 -4.60 -18.18 23.93
C ASP A 846 -3.17 -18.02 24.48
N ASN A 847 -3.02 -17.11 25.44
CA ASN A 847 -1.86 -17.06 26.31
C ASN A 847 -1.91 -18.21 27.34
N ALA A 848 -0.76 -18.50 27.95
CA ALA A 848 -0.65 -19.54 28.97
C ALA A 848 -1.60 -19.30 30.16
N ILE A 849 -2.00 -20.37 30.84
CA ILE A 849 -2.83 -20.32 32.05
C ILE A 849 -2.19 -19.39 33.08
N GLY A 850 -2.99 -18.51 33.69
CA GLY A 850 -2.52 -17.50 34.63
C GLY A 850 -2.00 -16.21 33.99
N GLU A 851 -1.95 -16.12 32.66
CA GLU A 851 -1.69 -14.87 31.93
C GLU A 851 -2.99 -14.22 31.45
N TRP A 852 -2.92 -12.91 31.23
CA TRP A 852 -4.04 -12.14 30.66
C TRP A 852 -4.18 -12.42 29.16
N ASN A 853 -5.43 -12.48 28.72
CA ASN A 853 -5.84 -12.51 27.33
C ASN A 853 -6.73 -11.30 27.06
N ASN A 854 -6.79 -10.85 25.81
CA ASN A 854 -7.67 -9.77 25.36
C ASN A 854 -8.62 -10.30 24.28
N PHE A 855 -9.91 -9.99 24.41
CA PHE A 855 -10.84 -10.06 23.28
C PHE A 855 -11.17 -8.67 22.75
N HIS A 856 -11.25 -8.59 21.42
CA HIS A 856 -12.01 -7.56 20.70
C HIS A 856 -13.18 -8.25 19.99
N ILE A 857 -14.39 -8.03 20.49
CA ILE A 857 -15.62 -8.64 19.97
C ILE A 857 -16.41 -7.56 19.24
N ILE A 858 -16.81 -7.85 18.01
CA ILE A 858 -17.66 -6.98 17.18
C ILE A 858 -18.94 -7.74 16.87
N MET A 859 -20.08 -7.23 17.31
CA MET A 859 -21.41 -7.78 17.01
C MET A 859 -22.20 -6.76 16.18
N LYS A 860 -22.54 -7.12 14.94
CA LYS A 860 -23.33 -6.30 14.01
C LYS A 860 -24.45 -7.11 13.40
N GLY A 861 -25.69 -6.66 13.55
CA GLY A 861 -26.88 -7.44 13.22
C GLY A 861 -26.87 -8.78 13.95
N ASP A 862 -26.79 -9.87 13.18
CA ASP A 862 -26.69 -11.24 13.67
C ASP A 862 -25.28 -11.83 13.57
N ARG A 863 -24.26 -11.01 13.28
CA ARG A 863 -22.90 -11.50 13.03
C ARG A 863 -21.92 -11.09 14.09
N VAL A 864 -20.97 -11.99 14.34
CA VAL A 864 -19.90 -11.79 15.32
C VAL A 864 -18.54 -11.98 14.66
N THR A 865 -17.63 -11.06 14.97
CA THR A 865 -16.20 -11.17 14.71
C THR A 865 -15.48 -11.09 16.05
N VAL A 866 -14.48 -11.96 16.27
CA VAL A 866 -13.69 -12.00 17.49
C VAL A 866 -12.21 -12.01 17.14
N TYR A 867 -11.47 -11.08 17.73
CA TYR A 867 -10.02 -11.15 17.83
C TYR A 867 -9.63 -11.58 19.23
N LEU A 868 -8.72 -12.55 19.35
CA LEU A 868 -8.11 -12.99 20.61
C LEU A 868 -6.63 -12.62 20.57
N ASN A 869 -6.20 -11.76 21.50
CA ASN A 869 -4.82 -11.23 21.54
C ASN A 869 -4.42 -10.61 20.18
N GLY A 870 -5.35 -9.89 19.54
CA GLY A 870 -5.17 -9.26 18.23
C GLY A 870 -5.22 -10.21 17.04
N GLU A 871 -5.39 -11.51 17.27
CA GLU A 871 -5.49 -12.51 16.21
C GLU A 871 -6.95 -12.82 15.87
N LEU A 872 -7.31 -12.77 14.58
CA LEU A 872 -8.67 -13.08 14.13
C LEU A 872 -8.99 -14.57 14.37
N VAL A 873 -9.97 -14.84 15.25
CA VAL A 873 -10.40 -16.20 15.60
C VAL A 873 -11.85 -16.50 15.21
N VAL A 874 -12.69 -15.48 15.01
CA VAL A 874 -14.03 -15.63 14.42
C VAL A 874 -14.23 -14.51 13.41
N ASN A 875 -14.65 -14.83 12.19
CA ASN A 875 -14.79 -13.85 11.12
C ASN A 875 -16.22 -13.78 10.59
N ASN A 876 -16.96 -12.75 11.03
CA ASN A 876 -18.27 -12.40 10.50
C ASN A 876 -19.28 -13.57 10.48
N VAL A 877 -19.27 -14.38 11.54
CA VAL A 877 -20.08 -15.60 11.64
C VAL A 877 -21.46 -15.27 12.18
N MET A 878 -22.49 -15.83 11.56
CA MET A 878 -23.88 -15.66 11.99
C MET A 878 -24.14 -16.41 13.31
N LEU A 879 -24.79 -15.72 14.25
CA LEU A 879 -25.05 -16.17 15.59
C LEU A 879 -26.44 -16.78 15.69
N GLU A 880 -26.56 -17.97 16.30
CA GLU A 880 -27.83 -18.66 16.47
C GLU A 880 -28.53 -18.29 17.77
N ASN A 881 -29.87 -18.29 17.78
CA ASN A 881 -30.62 -18.25 19.03
C ASN A 881 -30.54 -19.62 19.73
N TYR A 882 -29.66 -19.72 20.73
CA TYR A 882 -29.38 -20.93 21.50
C TYR A 882 -30.63 -21.51 22.17
N TRP A 883 -31.50 -20.62 22.67
CA TRP A 883 -32.69 -20.97 23.46
C TRP A 883 -33.84 -21.49 22.59
N ASP A 884 -34.04 -20.88 21.41
CA ASP A 884 -34.95 -21.37 20.40
C ASP A 884 -34.44 -21.03 18.99
N ARG A 885 -33.83 -22.03 18.34
CA ARG A 885 -33.24 -21.89 16.99
C ARG A 885 -34.28 -21.61 15.88
N LYS A 886 -35.57 -21.66 16.19
CA LYS A 886 -36.65 -21.23 15.28
C LYS A 886 -36.84 -19.71 15.29
N LEU A 887 -36.31 -19.02 16.30
CA LEU A 887 -36.36 -17.57 16.41
C LEU A 887 -35.06 -16.93 15.89
N PRO A 888 -35.11 -15.69 15.40
CA PRO A 888 -33.91 -14.91 15.12
C PRO A 888 -33.14 -14.62 16.41
N ILE A 889 -31.89 -14.16 16.26
CA ILE A 889 -31.15 -13.59 17.38
C ILE A 889 -31.85 -12.32 17.90
N PHE A 890 -31.71 -12.02 19.18
CA PHE A 890 -32.29 -10.79 19.74
C PHE A 890 -31.59 -9.56 19.16
N ALA A 891 -32.38 -8.56 18.75
CA ALA A 891 -31.85 -7.29 18.23
C ALA A 891 -31.09 -6.49 19.32
N GLU A 892 -31.57 -6.55 20.56
CA GLU A 892 -30.89 -6.04 21.74
C GLU A 892 -31.21 -6.93 22.95
N GLU A 893 -30.22 -7.18 23.80
CA GLU A 893 -30.42 -7.78 25.12
C GLU A 893 -29.17 -7.56 26.01
N GLN A 894 -29.20 -7.95 27.27
CA GLN A 894 -28.06 -7.87 28.17
C GLN A 894 -26.89 -8.75 27.69
N LEU A 895 -25.66 -8.28 27.96
CA LEU A 895 -24.45 -9.09 27.92
C LEU A 895 -24.28 -9.84 29.24
N GLU A 896 -23.75 -11.07 29.19
CA GLU A 896 -23.60 -11.93 30.37
C GLU A 896 -22.19 -12.51 30.47
N LEU A 897 -21.58 -12.47 31.65
CA LEU A 897 -20.35 -13.15 31.99
C LEU A 897 -20.71 -14.46 32.68
N GLN A 898 -20.23 -15.57 32.12
CA GLN A 898 -20.62 -16.90 32.56
C GLN A 898 -19.96 -17.28 33.89
N ALA A 899 -20.77 -17.85 34.78
CA ALA A 899 -20.35 -18.49 36.02
C ALA A 899 -20.27 -20.01 35.82
N HIS A 900 -19.10 -20.56 35.51
CA HIS A 900 -18.92 -22.00 35.22
C HIS A 900 -17.93 -22.69 36.17
N GLY A 901 -18.19 -22.56 37.47
CA GLY A 901 -17.55 -23.38 38.52
C GLY A 901 -16.08 -23.08 38.83
N THR A 902 -15.42 -22.22 38.06
CA THR A 902 -13.98 -21.96 38.15
C THR A 902 -13.66 -20.47 38.22
N TYR A 903 -12.47 -20.12 38.70
CA TYR A 903 -12.07 -18.72 38.84
C TYR A 903 -11.89 -18.05 37.48
N VAL A 904 -12.49 -16.87 37.32
CA VAL A 904 -12.20 -15.96 36.20
C VAL A 904 -12.13 -14.52 36.69
N ALA A 905 -11.19 -13.75 36.15
CA ALA A 905 -11.05 -12.33 36.41
C ALA A 905 -11.11 -11.54 35.10
N TYR A 906 -11.78 -10.39 35.13
CA TYR A 906 -11.91 -9.47 34.01
C TYR A 906 -11.40 -8.07 34.38
N ARG A 907 -10.82 -7.38 33.39
CA ARG A 907 -10.47 -5.95 33.47
C ARG A 907 -10.56 -5.31 32.09
N ASN A 908 -10.43 -3.98 32.05
CA ASN A 908 -10.45 -3.21 30.79
C ASN A 908 -11.68 -3.52 29.91
N LEU A 909 -12.87 -3.57 30.52
CA LEU A 909 -14.13 -3.80 29.82
C LEU A 909 -14.61 -2.48 29.21
N TYR A 910 -14.42 -2.29 27.91
CA TYR A 910 -14.84 -1.09 27.19
C TYR A 910 -15.75 -1.46 26.04
N ILE A 911 -16.86 -0.76 25.88
CA ILE A 911 -17.85 -1.01 24.82
C ILE A 911 -18.18 0.27 24.06
N ARG A 912 -18.39 0.16 22.76
CA ARG A 912 -18.87 1.22 21.88
C ARG A 912 -20.04 0.68 21.07
N GLU A 913 -21.20 1.32 21.19
CA GLU A 913 -22.37 0.98 20.38
C GLU A 913 -22.25 1.59 18.98
N PHE A 914 -22.67 0.84 17.98
CA PHE A 914 -22.89 1.38 16.64
C PHE A 914 -24.24 2.10 16.58
N GLU A 915 -24.49 2.82 15.48
CA GLU A 915 -25.77 3.50 15.28
C GLU A 915 -26.92 2.50 15.36
N LYS A 916 -27.94 2.83 16.16
CA LYS A 916 -29.06 1.93 16.42
C LYS A 916 -29.93 1.81 15.17
N VAL A 917 -29.87 0.66 14.49
CA VAL A 917 -30.82 0.31 13.45
C VAL A 917 -32.18 0.06 14.10
N LYS A 918 -33.19 0.85 13.74
CA LYS A 918 -34.57 0.60 14.15
C LYS A 918 -35.14 -0.54 13.30
N PRO A 919 -35.58 -1.67 13.89
CA PRO A 919 -36.18 -2.75 13.13
C PRO A 919 -37.43 -2.26 12.37
N PHE A 920 -37.60 -2.75 11.14
CA PHE A 920 -38.84 -2.55 10.40
C PHE A 920 -39.99 -3.29 11.05
N GLU A 921 -41.12 -2.60 11.23
CA GLU A 921 -42.34 -3.16 11.81
C GLU A 921 -43.46 -3.13 10.78
N LEU A 922 -44.28 -4.19 10.74
CA LEU A 922 -45.51 -4.19 9.96
C LEU A 922 -46.49 -3.17 10.49
N SER A 923 -47.17 -2.46 9.59
CA SER A 923 -48.34 -1.65 9.97
C SER A 923 -49.46 -2.55 10.52
N GLU A 924 -50.37 -1.99 11.33
CA GLU A 924 -51.52 -2.73 11.84
C GLU A 924 -52.39 -3.32 10.72
N ALA A 925 -52.47 -2.62 9.58
CA ALA A 925 -53.14 -3.13 8.38
C ALA A 925 -52.42 -4.36 7.81
N GLU A 926 -51.09 -4.31 7.64
CA GLU A 926 -50.31 -5.45 7.14
C GLU A 926 -50.34 -6.64 8.09
N LYS A 927 -50.32 -6.42 9.41
CA LYS A 927 -50.51 -7.48 10.41
C LYS A 927 -51.87 -8.16 10.24
N LYS A 928 -52.94 -7.35 10.15
CA LYS A 928 -54.30 -7.86 9.94
C LYS A 928 -54.46 -8.59 8.61
N GLU A 929 -53.74 -8.15 7.59
CA GLU A 929 -53.71 -8.79 6.27
C GLU A 929 -52.90 -10.09 6.22
N GLY A 930 -52.13 -10.41 7.26
CA GLY A 930 -51.35 -11.65 7.35
C GLY A 930 -49.95 -11.56 6.72
N TYR A 931 -49.34 -10.38 6.62
CA TYR A 931 -47.94 -10.27 6.21
C TYR A 931 -46.99 -10.86 7.26
N LYS A 932 -45.94 -11.54 6.78
CA LYS A 932 -44.76 -12.00 7.52
C LYS A 932 -43.56 -11.16 7.09
N ILE A 933 -42.76 -10.70 8.05
CA ILE A 933 -41.48 -10.03 7.76
C ILE A 933 -40.47 -11.09 7.32
N LEU A 934 -39.73 -10.81 6.25
CA LEU A 934 -38.58 -11.60 5.81
C LEU A 934 -37.25 -10.92 6.13
N PHE A 935 -37.23 -9.59 6.27
CA PHE A 935 -36.05 -8.87 6.72
C PHE A 935 -36.46 -7.55 7.41
N ASP A 936 -36.11 -7.41 8.68
CA ASP A 936 -36.40 -6.23 9.50
C ASP A 936 -35.23 -5.26 9.64
N GLY A 937 -34.08 -5.56 9.02
CA GLY A 937 -32.85 -4.78 9.15
C GLY A 937 -31.87 -5.32 10.19
N THR A 938 -32.24 -6.31 11.02
CA THR A 938 -31.40 -6.74 12.15
C THR A 938 -30.78 -8.11 12.00
N ASN A 939 -31.37 -9.00 11.21
CA ASN A 939 -30.90 -10.39 11.09
C ASN A 939 -31.26 -11.02 9.74
N MET A 940 -30.51 -12.04 9.34
CA MET A 940 -30.70 -12.84 8.12
C MET A 940 -31.46 -14.14 8.40
N HIS A 941 -32.25 -14.23 9.47
CA HIS A 941 -32.84 -15.49 9.93
C HIS A 941 -33.77 -16.14 8.91
N GLU A 942 -34.49 -15.37 8.09
CA GLU A 942 -35.38 -15.94 7.07
C GLU A 942 -34.66 -16.29 5.75
N TRP A 943 -33.33 -16.16 5.71
CA TRP A 943 -32.52 -16.32 4.50
C TRP A 943 -31.51 -17.47 4.59
N THR A 944 -31.13 -18.00 3.43
CA THR A 944 -30.14 -19.06 3.23
C THR A 944 -29.40 -18.86 1.89
N GLY A 945 -28.40 -19.68 1.60
CA GLY A 945 -27.58 -19.54 0.38
C GLY A 945 -26.39 -18.59 0.58
N ASN A 946 -26.19 -17.64 -0.32
CA ASN A 946 -25.03 -16.74 -0.35
C ASN A 946 -25.07 -15.65 0.73
N THR A 947 -24.92 -16.06 1.99
CA THR A 947 -24.84 -15.13 3.13
C THR A 947 -23.43 -14.56 3.31
N THR A 948 -22.46 -14.91 2.47
CA THR A 948 -21.11 -14.33 2.53
C THR A 948 -21.04 -13.01 1.77
N SER A 949 -21.64 -12.97 0.57
CA SER A 949 -21.69 -11.75 -0.25
C SER A 949 -22.89 -10.86 0.09
N TYR A 950 -23.98 -11.42 0.62
CA TYR A 950 -25.10 -10.64 1.13
C TYR A 950 -24.98 -10.48 2.65
N ILE A 951 -24.64 -9.27 3.10
CA ILE A 951 -24.41 -8.93 4.51
C ILE A 951 -25.37 -7.82 4.97
N ILE A 952 -25.51 -7.66 6.28
CA ILE A 952 -26.27 -6.55 6.86
C ILE A 952 -25.34 -5.36 7.04
N GLU A 953 -25.74 -4.20 6.52
CA GLU A 953 -25.05 -2.93 6.71
C GLU A 953 -26.09 -1.83 6.92
N ASN A 954 -26.05 -1.14 8.07
CA ASN A 954 -26.94 -0.02 8.40
C ASN A 954 -28.45 -0.34 8.25
N GLY A 955 -28.85 -1.59 8.51
CA GLY A 955 -30.24 -2.02 8.39
C GLY A 955 -30.66 -2.50 7.01
N ASP A 956 -29.73 -2.59 6.05
CA ASP A 956 -29.99 -3.08 4.69
C ASP A 956 -29.31 -4.43 4.46
N ILE A 957 -29.91 -5.31 3.64
CA ILE A 957 -29.17 -6.39 2.99
C ILE A 957 -28.39 -5.76 1.84
N VAL A 958 -27.06 -5.86 1.87
CA VAL A 958 -26.19 -5.33 0.82
C VAL A 958 -25.41 -6.46 0.17
N CYS A 959 -25.49 -6.55 -1.16
CA CYS A 959 -24.68 -7.46 -1.94
C CYS A 959 -23.29 -6.85 -2.19
N TYR A 960 -22.24 -7.50 -1.69
CA TYR A 960 -20.84 -7.22 -2.01
C TYR A 960 -20.22 -8.44 -2.71
N PRO A 961 -20.29 -8.52 -4.04
CA PRO A 961 -19.82 -9.67 -4.82
C PRO A 961 -18.34 -10.02 -4.62
N LYS A 962 -17.53 -9.08 -4.13
CA LYS A 962 -16.09 -9.26 -3.88
C LYS A 962 -15.79 -9.96 -2.55
N ASN A 963 -16.80 -10.23 -1.71
CA ASN A 963 -16.61 -10.91 -0.42
C ASN A 963 -16.38 -12.43 -0.56
N GLY A 964 -16.32 -12.95 -1.79
CA GLY A 964 -15.96 -14.35 -2.08
C GLY A 964 -17.10 -15.36 -1.94
N GLY A 965 -18.32 -14.91 -1.65
CA GLY A 965 -19.51 -15.77 -1.66
C GLY A 965 -20.04 -16.02 -3.06
N GLY A 966 -20.25 -17.29 -3.43
CA GLY A 966 -20.86 -17.71 -4.69
C GLY A 966 -22.35 -18.04 -4.57
N GLY A 967 -23.08 -17.92 -5.69
CA GLY A 967 -24.52 -18.24 -5.75
C GLY A 967 -25.45 -17.12 -5.28
N ASN A 968 -26.70 -17.48 -5.03
CA ASN A 968 -27.80 -16.54 -4.74
C ASN A 968 -28.21 -16.60 -3.26
N LEU A 969 -28.88 -15.55 -2.79
CA LEU A 969 -29.53 -15.54 -1.49
C LEU A 969 -31.00 -15.96 -1.66
N TYR A 970 -31.49 -16.88 -0.85
CA TYR A 970 -32.87 -17.40 -0.94
C TYR A 970 -33.60 -17.29 0.39
N THR A 971 -34.93 -17.20 0.37
CA THR A 971 -35.78 -17.43 1.54
C THR A 971 -35.64 -18.88 2.02
N LYS A 972 -35.76 -19.13 3.32
CA LYS A 972 -35.81 -20.50 3.86
C LYS A 972 -37.05 -21.26 3.41
N ASP A 973 -38.19 -20.58 3.41
CA ASP A 973 -39.47 -21.16 3.00
C ASP A 973 -39.68 -21.04 1.49
N GLU A 974 -40.47 -21.96 0.94
CA GLU A 974 -41.01 -21.88 -0.43
C GLU A 974 -42.41 -21.26 -0.43
N TYR A 975 -42.77 -20.61 -1.54
CA TYR A 975 -44.05 -19.94 -1.73
C TYR A 975 -44.65 -20.28 -3.10
N ALA A 976 -45.97 -20.48 -3.14
CA ALA A 976 -46.72 -20.76 -4.37
C ALA A 976 -47.43 -19.50 -4.90
N ASP A 977 -48.46 -19.03 -4.16
CA ASP A 977 -49.18 -17.77 -4.43
C ASP A 977 -48.90 -16.78 -3.30
N PHE A 978 -48.49 -15.56 -3.63
CA PHE A 978 -48.06 -14.58 -2.64
C PHE A 978 -48.17 -13.13 -3.11
N VAL A 979 -48.14 -12.21 -2.14
CA VAL A 979 -47.79 -10.79 -2.33
C VAL A 979 -46.48 -10.52 -1.61
N TYR A 980 -45.43 -10.18 -2.34
CA TYR A 980 -44.10 -9.85 -1.83
C TYR A 980 -43.84 -8.35 -1.99
N ARG A 981 -43.33 -7.70 -0.94
CA ARG A 981 -43.00 -6.28 -0.94
C ARG A 981 -41.57 -6.08 -0.48
N MET A 982 -40.84 -5.22 -1.18
CA MET A 982 -39.48 -4.82 -0.82
C MET A 982 -39.20 -3.37 -1.23
N GLU A 983 -38.19 -2.79 -0.60
CA GLU A 983 -37.49 -1.64 -1.13
C GLU A 983 -36.10 -2.04 -1.61
N PHE A 984 -35.67 -1.49 -2.74
CA PHE A 984 -34.32 -1.70 -3.25
C PHE A 984 -33.68 -0.40 -3.72
N GLN A 985 -32.35 -0.33 -3.63
CA GLN A 985 -31.55 0.78 -4.12
C GLN A 985 -30.45 0.23 -5.03
N LEU A 986 -30.39 0.78 -6.25
CA LEU A 986 -29.42 0.41 -7.27
C LEU A 986 -28.17 1.30 -7.15
N THR A 987 -27.01 0.72 -7.49
CA THR A 987 -25.79 1.47 -7.85
C THR A 987 -25.67 1.56 -9.38
N PRO A 988 -24.82 2.45 -9.94
CA PRO A 988 -24.70 2.58 -11.40
C PRO A 988 -24.35 1.26 -12.09
N GLY A 989 -25.14 0.87 -13.09
CA GLY A 989 -24.98 -0.39 -13.81
C GLY A 989 -25.30 -1.64 -13.00
N ALA A 990 -26.01 -1.50 -11.87
CA ALA A 990 -26.31 -2.63 -11.02
C ALA A 990 -27.22 -3.66 -11.69
N ASN A 991 -26.90 -4.93 -11.49
CA ASN A 991 -27.66 -6.08 -11.94
C ASN A 991 -27.82 -7.12 -10.83
N ASN A 992 -29.07 -7.50 -10.60
CA ASN A 992 -29.52 -8.56 -9.73
C ASN A 992 -30.86 -9.09 -10.27
N GLY A 993 -31.43 -10.11 -9.65
CA GLY A 993 -32.76 -10.61 -9.98
C GLY A 993 -33.56 -10.93 -8.73
N LEU A 994 -34.88 -10.79 -8.81
CA LEU A 994 -35.79 -11.38 -7.85
C LEU A 994 -36.25 -12.74 -8.40
N GLY A 995 -35.59 -13.80 -7.96
CA GLY A 995 -36.02 -15.16 -8.21
C GLY A 995 -37.36 -15.42 -7.53
N ILE A 996 -38.30 -16.04 -8.24
CA ILE A 996 -39.58 -16.52 -7.72
C ILE A 996 -39.76 -17.98 -8.12
N ARG A 997 -40.37 -18.77 -7.22
CA ARG A 997 -40.51 -20.22 -7.39
C ARG A 997 -39.18 -20.90 -7.79
N ALA A 998 -38.08 -20.39 -7.24
CA ALA A 998 -36.73 -20.78 -7.60
C ALA A 998 -36.28 -22.02 -6.80
N PRO A 999 -35.61 -23.00 -7.44
CA PRO A 999 -34.92 -24.06 -6.71
C PRO A 999 -33.62 -23.53 -6.07
N LEU A 1000 -33.12 -24.23 -5.03
CA LEU A 1000 -31.85 -23.87 -4.38
C LEU A 1000 -30.60 -24.15 -5.23
N THR A 1001 -30.73 -25.01 -6.24
CA THR A 1001 -29.63 -25.45 -7.11
C THR A 1001 -30.00 -25.25 -8.57
N GLY A 1002 -28.98 -25.07 -9.41
CA GLY A 1002 -29.15 -24.82 -10.84
C GLY A 1002 -29.30 -23.34 -11.15
N ASP A 1003 -29.60 -23.03 -12.42
CA ASP A 1003 -29.81 -21.67 -12.88
C ASP A 1003 -31.20 -21.19 -12.45
N ALA A 1004 -31.27 -20.43 -11.35
CA ALA A 1004 -32.52 -19.95 -10.78
C ALA A 1004 -33.36 -19.09 -11.75
N ALA A 1005 -32.73 -18.45 -12.74
CA ALA A 1005 -33.45 -17.64 -13.72
C ALA A 1005 -34.32 -18.51 -14.65
N TYR A 1006 -33.84 -19.70 -15.03
CA TYR A 1006 -34.52 -20.60 -15.97
C TYR A 1006 -35.20 -21.80 -15.30
N GLN A 1007 -34.62 -22.33 -14.22
CA GLN A 1007 -35.19 -23.43 -13.43
C GLN A 1007 -36.22 -22.96 -12.40
N GLY A 1008 -36.19 -21.67 -12.04
CA GLY A 1008 -37.28 -20.96 -11.40
C GLY A 1008 -37.89 -19.97 -12.39
N MET A 1009 -38.15 -18.75 -11.94
CA MET A 1009 -38.37 -17.58 -12.79
C MET A 1009 -37.65 -16.40 -12.17
N GLU A 1010 -37.12 -15.50 -12.99
CA GLU A 1010 -36.49 -14.26 -12.53
C GLU A 1010 -37.35 -13.05 -12.92
N LEU A 1011 -37.61 -12.18 -11.94
CA LEU A 1011 -38.03 -10.81 -12.18
C LEU A 1011 -36.80 -9.91 -12.13
N GLN A 1012 -36.52 -9.24 -13.24
CA GLN A 1012 -35.25 -8.51 -13.39
C GLN A 1012 -35.11 -7.35 -12.38
N ILE A 1013 -33.98 -7.22 -11.68
CA ILE A 1013 -33.60 -6.05 -10.86
C ILE A 1013 -32.37 -5.38 -11.49
N LEU A 1014 -32.61 -4.34 -12.31
CA LEU A 1014 -31.58 -3.82 -13.19
C LEU A 1014 -31.62 -2.31 -13.27
N ASP A 1015 -30.45 -1.69 -13.25
CA ASP A 1015 -30.25 -0.33 -13.74
C ASP A 1015 -30.33 -0.34 -15.28
N ASN A 1016 -31.53 -0.58 -15.80
CA ASN A 1016 -31.73 -0.90 -17.21
C ASN A 1016 -31.53 0.30 -18.16
N GLU A 1017 -31.28 1.50 -17.63
CA GLU A 1017 -30.93 2.70 -18.39
C GLU A 1017 -29.41 2.92 -18.45
N ALA A 1018 -28.60 2.09 -17.77
CA ALA A 1018 -27.15 2.13 -17.87
C ALA A 1018 -26.66 1.74 -19.27
N ASP A 1019 -25.62 2.42 -19.77
CA ASP A 1019 -25.08 2.23 -21.13
C ASP A 1019 -24.67 0.78 -21.45
N ILE A 1020 -24.23 0.03 -20.43
CA ILE A 1020 -23.86 -1.38 -20.55
C ILE A 1020 -25.06 -2.26 -20.98
N TYR A 1021 -26.29 -1.77 -20.81
CA TYR A 1021 -27.55 -2.44 -21.12
C TYR A 1021 -28.31 -1.80 -22.30
N LYS A 1022 -27.63 -1.00 -23.15
CA LYS A 1022 -28.27 -0.34 -24.30
C LYS A 1022 -28.93 -1.27 -25.34
N ASN A 1023 -28.55 -2.54 -25.35
CA ASN A 1023 -29.02 -3.55 -26.31
C ASN A 1023 -29.96 -4.60 -25.68
N LEU A 1024 -30.59 -4.30 -24.54
CA LEU A 1024 -31.56 -5.20 -23.91
C LEU A 1024 -32.75 -5.47 -24.84
N GLN A 1025 -33.16 -6.74 -24.86
CA GLN A 1025 -34.44 -7.14 -25.40
C GLN A 1025 -35.57 -6.74 -24.44
N VAL A 1026 -36.79 -6.63 -24.97
CA VAL A 1026 -37.96 -6.17 -24.20
C VAL A 1026 -38.26 -7.00 -22.95
N TYR A 1027 -37.88 -8.27 -22.95
CA TYR A 1027 -38.03 -9.19 -21.82
C TYR A 1027 -36.88 -9.15 -20.80
N GLN A 1028 -35.91 -8.23 -20.96
CA GLN A 1028 -34.74 -8.11 -20.07
C GLN A 1028 -34.72 -6.80 -19.27
N TYR A 1029 -35.73 -5.93 -19.42
CA TYR A 1029 -35.85 -4.70 -18.63
C TYR A 1029 -36.30 -5.01 -17.20
N HIS A 1030 -36.02 -4.10 -16.26
CA HIS A 1030 -36.43 -4.26 -14.86
C HIS A 1030 -37.93 -4.56 -14.73
N GLY A 1031 -38.27 -5.47 -13.81
CA GLY A 1031 -39.62 -5.95 -13.58
C GLY A 1031 -40.17 -6.94 -14.62
N SER A 1032 -39.42 -7.22 -15.71
CA SER A 1032 -39.80 -8.25 -16.68
C SER A 1032 -39.66 -9.63 -16.07
N VAL A 1033 -40.55 -10.56 -16.44
CA VAL A 1033 -40.28 -12.00 -16.25
C VAL A 1033 -39.25 -12.38 -17.30
N TYR A 1034 -38.02 -12.62 -16.88
CA TYR A 1034 -36.85 -12.71 -17.75
C TYR A 1034 -37.06 -13.76 -18.86
N GLY A 1035 -36.96 -13.34 -20.12
CA GLY A 1035 -37.18 -14.20 -21.29
C GLY A 1035 -38.65 -14.47 -21.66
N VAL A 1036 -39.62 -14.03 -20.84
CA VAL A 1036 -41.01 -14.50 -20.90
C VAL A 1036 -42.02 -13.37 -21.06
N ILE A 1037 -42.07 -12.39 -20.14
CA ILE A 1037 -43.08 -11.32 -20.14
C ILE A 1037 -42.37 -9.96 -19.99
N PRO A 1038 -42.49 -9.04 -20.97
CA PRO A 1038 -41.84 -7.74 -20.91
C PRO A 1038 -42.55 -6.79 -19.94
N ALA A 1039 -41.78 -5.93 -19.26
CA ALA A 1039 -42.28 -4.87 -18.40
C ALA A 1039 -42.38 -3.51 -19.11
N LYS A 1040 -43.25 -2.63 -18.59
CA LYS A 1040 -43.22 -1.19 -18.91
C LYS A 1040 -41.99 -0.54 -18.29
N ARG A 1041 -41.42 0.43 -18.99
CA ARG A 1041 -40.21 1.18 -18.59
C ARG A 1041 -40.56 2.57 -18.07
N GLY A 1042 -39.57 3.23 -17.44
CA GLY A 1042 -39.63 4.63 -17.05
C GLY A 1042 -40.17 4.90 -15.64
N PHE A 1043 -40.31 3.86 -14.81
CA PHE A 1043 -40.86 3.95 -13.46
C PHE A 1043 -39.83 3.75 -12.33
N LEU A 1044 -38.57 3.44 -12.68
CA LEU A 1044 -37.45 3.44 -11.74
C LEU A 1044 -37.11 4.87 -11.32
N LYS A 1045 -36.83 5.06 -10.03
CA LYS A 1045 -36.21 6.29 -9.53
C LYS A 1045 -34.73 6.36 -9.90
N PRO A 1046 -34.11 7.56 -9.86
CA PRO A 1046 -32.68 7.71 -10.06
C PRO A 1046 -31.84 6.75 -9.21
N VAL A 1047 -30.70 6.30 -9.76
CA VAL A 1047 -29.72 5.48 -9.05
C VAL A 1047 -29.29 6.15 -7.75
N GLY A 1048 -29.21 5.38 -6.67
CA GLY A 1048 -28.99 5.91 -5.32
C GLY A 1048 -30.27 6.30 -4.56
N GLU A 1049 -31.45 6.31 -5.20
CA GLU A 1049 -32.74 6.43 -4.51
C GLU A 1049 -33.40 5.07 -4.25
N TRP A 1050 -34.24 5.02 -3.21
CA TRP A 1050 -34.99 3.83 -2.84
C TRP A 1050 -36.26 3.68 -3.68
N ASN A 1051 -36.36 2.55 -4.38
CA ASN A 1051 -37.51 2.11 -5.13
C ASN A 1051 -38.37 1.19 -4.27
N TYR A 1052 -39.70 1.30 -4.38
CA TYR A 1052 -40.65 0.37 -3.77
C TYR A 1052 -41.20 -0.57 -4.84
N GLU A 1053 -41.17 -1.89 -4.58
CA GLU A 1053 -41.71 -2.91 -5.48
C GLU A 1053 -42.66 -3.86 -4.74
N GLN A 1054 -43.80 -4.14 -5.35
CA GLN A 1054 -44.74 -5.17 -4.94
C GLN A 1054 -44.92 -6.18 -6.08
N VAL A 1055 -44.68 -7.45 -5.77
CA VAL A 1055 -44.88 -8.57 -6.68
C VAL A 1055 -46.04 -9.41 -6.19
N THR A 1056 -47.06 -9.61 -7.03
CA THR A 1056 -48.18 -10.51 -6.78
C THR A 1056 -48.09 -11.70 -7.72
N VAL A 1057 -48.02 -12.90 -7.17
CA VAL A 1057 -48.08 -14.15 -7.91
C VAL A 1057 -49.33 -14.90 -7.48
N LYS A 1058 -50.23 -15.19 -8.44
CA LYS A 1058 -51.48 -15.91 -8.18
C LYS A 1058 -51.78 -16.88 -9.31
N GLY A 1059 -51.64 -18.18 -9.06
CA GLY A 1059 -51.71 -19.22 -10.07
C GLY A 1059 -50.62 -19.03 -11.13
N THR A 1060 -51.00 -18.78 -12.37
CA THR A 1060 -50.09 -18.49 -13.49
C THR A 1060 -49.95 -16.98 -13.76
N ARG A 1061 -50.69 -16.12 -13.06
CA ARG A 1061 -50.61 -14.67 -13.27
C ARG A 1061 -49.56 -14.03 -12.37
N ILE A 1062 -48.72 -13.20 -12.96
CA ILE A 1062 -47.66 -12.42 -12.29
C ILE A 1062 -47.93 -10.94 -12.54
N THR A 1063 -47.97 -10.17 -11.46
CA THR A 1063 -48.10 -8.71 -11.50
C THR A 1063 -46.94 -8.07 -10.73
N VAL A 1064 -46.26 -7.10 -11.34
CA VAL A 1064 -45.19 -6.30 -10.72
C VAL A 1064 -45.63 -4.84 -10.71
N GLU A 1065 -45.71 -4.26 -9.52
CA GLU A 1065 -45.96 -2.85 -9.28
C GLU A 1065 -44.68 -2.19 -8.76
N LEU A 1066 -44.25 -1.13 -9.43
CA LEU A 1066 -43.06 -0.36 -9.09
C LEU A 1066 -43.45 1.10 -8.84
N ASN A 1067 -43.11 1.62 -7.66
CA ASN A 1067 -43.37 3.00 -7.24
C ASN A 1067 -44.83 3.44 -7.49
N GLY A 1068 -45.80 2.56 -7.23
CA GLY A 1068 -47.23 2.81 -7.40
C GLY A 1068 -47.78 2.56 -8.81
N THR A 1069 -46.96 2.08 -9.76
CA THR A 1069 -47.40 1.77 -11.13
C THR A 1069 -47.23 0.30 -11.49
N VAL A 1070 -48.28 -0.34 -12.01
CA VAL A 1070 -48.20 -1.70 -12.55
C VAL A 1070 -47.43 -1.71 -13.87
N ILE A 1071 -46.21 -2.25 -13.82
CA ILE A 1071 -45.27 -2.33 -14.93
C ILE A 1071 -45.32 -3.69 -15.64
N THR A 1072 -45.68 -4.76 -14.94
CA THR A 1072 -45.86 -6.10 -15.52
C THR A 1072 -47.19 -6.65 -15.04
N ASP A 1073 -48.00 -7.18 -15.94
CA ASP A 1073 -49.21 -7.94 -15.63
C ASP A 1073 -49.45 -8.95 -16.74
N GLY A 1074 -49.15 -10.22 -16.48
CA GLY A 1074 -49.20 -11.25 -17.52
C GLY A 1074 -49.42 -12.65 -16.97
N ASP A 1075 -49.88 -13.54 -17.85
CA ASP A 1075 -50.16 -14.94 -17.56
C ASP A 1075 -49.09 -15.83 -18.20
N ILE A 1076 -48.35 -16.58 -17.39
CA ILE A 1076 -47.26 -17.45 -17.86
C ILE A 1076 -47.76 -18.74 -18.54
N ALA A 1077 -49.07 -19.05 -18.50
CA ALA A 1077 -49.60 -20.28 -19.06
C ALA A 1077 -49.32 -20.42 -20.57
N GLU A 1078 -49.46 -19.32 -21.32
CA GLU A 1078 -49.19 -19.33 -22.76
C GLU A 1078 -47.69 -19.53 -23.08
N PRO A 1079 -46.75 -18.74 -22.51
CA PRO A 1079 -45.31 -19.00 -22.67
C PRO A 1079 -44.86 -20.39 -22.21
N ARG A 1080 -45.46 -20.93 -21.14
CA ARG A 1080 -45.19 -22.29 -20.63
C ARG A 1080 -45.52 -23.36 -21.66
N ASP A 1081 -46.64 -23.20 -22.37
CA ASP A 1081 -47.17 -24.23 -23.27
C ASP A 1081 -46.74 -24.03 -24.74
N LYS A 1082 -46.47 -22.79 -25.16
CA LYS A 1082 -46.14 -22.43 -26.56
C LYS A 1082 -44.71 -21.97 -26.78
N GLY A 1083 -43.90 -21.84 -25.72
CA GLY A 1083 -42.51 -21.37 -25.78
C GLY A 1083 -42.34 -19.91 -25.39
N THR A 1084 -41.12 -19.55 -24.96
CA THR A 1084 -40.76 -18.22 -24.45
C THR A 1084 -40.36 -17.24 -25.55
N LEU A 1085 -40.35 -15.94 -25.22
CA LEU A 1085 -39.93 -14.86 -26.14
C LEU A 1085 -38.43 -14.92 -26.46
N ASP A 1086 -37.61 -15.50 -25.59
CA ASP A 1086 -36.17 -15.70 -25.84
C ASP A 1086 -35.84 -17.01 -26.56
N HIS A 1087 -36.86 -17.83 -26.86
CA HIS A 1087 -36.75 -19.13 -27.54
C HIS A 1087 -35.86 -20.16 -26.82
N LYS A 1088 -35.65 -20.01 -25.51
CA LYS A 1088 -34.93 -20.99 -24.70
C LYS A 1088 -35.88 -21.89 -23.93
N ASP A 1089 -35.37 -23.05 -23.53
CA ASP A 1089 -36.10 -23.91 -22.59
C ASP A 1089 -36.14 -23.24 -21.21
N HIS A 1090 -37.33 -23.16 -20.61
CA HIS A 1090 -37.57 -22.48 -19.35
C HIS A 1090 -38.39 -23.38 -18.42
N PRO A 1091 -37.78 -24.46 -17.89
CA PRO A 1091 -38.48 -25.50 -17.14
C PRO A 1091 -39.22 -24.96 -15.90
N GLY A 1092 -38.72 -23.88 -15.29
CA GLY A 1092 -39.32 -23.28 -14.10
C GLY A 1092 -40.70 -22.64 -14.31
N LEU A 1093 -41.15 -22.42 -15.56
CA LEU A 1093 -42.54 -22.03 -15.85
C LEU A 1093 -43.58 -23.08 -15.43
N LYS A 1094 -43.14 -24.33 -15.19
CA LYS A 1094 -43.98 -25.42 -14.67
C LYS A 1094 -43.99 -25.47 -13.14
N ASN A 1095 -43.14 -24.71 -12.45
CA ASN A 1095 -43.08 -24.72 -11.00
C ASN A 1095 -44.32 -24.07 -10.40
N THR A 1096 -44.96 -24.78 -9.48
CA THR A 1096 -46.10 -24.28 -8.70
C THR A 1096 -45.68 -23.70 -7.35
N THR A 1097 -44.47 -24.03 -6.89
CA THR A 1097 -43.85 -23.58 -5.62
C THR A 1097 -42.34 -23.42 -5.80
N GLY A 1098 -41.70 -22.66 -4.91
CA GLY A 1098 -40.25 -22.59 -4.77
C GLY A 1098 -39.83 -21.36 -3.96
N HIS A 1099 -38.53 -21.15 -3.81
CA HIS A 1099 -37.99 -20.04 -3.01
C HIS A 1099 -38.14 -18.68 -3.71
N ILE A 1100 -38.08 -17.63 -2.91
CA ILE A 1100 -37.83 -16.27 -3.39
C ILE A 1100 -36.35 -15.97 -3.15
N GLY A 1101 -35.66 -15.29 -4.07
CA GLY A 1101 -34.24 -15.04 -3.89
C GLY A 1101 -33.69 -13.82 -4.62
N PHE A 1102 -32.53 -13.36 -4.17
CA PHE A 1102 -31.74 -12.34 -4.85
C PHE A 1102 -30.64 -13.01 -5.67
N LEU A 1103 -30.80 -12.92 -6.99
CA LEU A 1103 -29.97 -13.55 -8.00
C LEU A 1103 -28.82 -12.60 -8.37
N GLY A 1104 -27.71 -12.69 -7.63
CA GLY A 1104 -26.65 -11.68 -7.71
C GLY A 1104 -25.86 -11.76 -9.01
N HIS A 1105 -25.70 -10.64 -9.71
CA HIS A 1105 -24.94 -10.55 -10.96
C HIS A 1105 -23.73 -9.61 -10.85
N GLY A 1106 -22.94 -9.76 -9.79
CA GLY A 1106 -21.64 -9.07 -9.67
C GLY A 1106 -21.72 -7.57 -9.37
N SER A 1107 -22.89 -7.07 -8.96
CA SER A 1107 -23.13 -5.66 -8.63
C SER A 1107 -23.50 -5.44 -7.16
N VAL A 1108 -23.26 -4.22 -6.67
CA VAL A 1108 -23.76 -3.80 -5.35
C VAL A 1108 -25.22 -3.40 -5.48
N VAL A 1109 -26.09 -4.01 -4.68
CA VAL A 1109 -27.51 -3.68 -4.57
C VAL A 1109 -27.90 -3.75 -3.11
N ARG A 1110 -28.77 -2.84 -2.67
CA ARG A 1110 -29.28 -2.78 -1.31
C ARG A 1110 -30.76 -3.13 -1.29
N PHE A 1111 -31.19 -3.86 -0.27
CA PHE A 1111 -32.58 -4.27 -0.05
C PHE A 1111 -32.99 -4.03 1.40
N ARG A 1112 -34.23 -3.59 1.62
CA ARG A 1112 -34.78 -3.40 2.98
C ARG A 1112 -36.31 -3.54 3.01
N ASN A 1113 -36.87 -3.53 4.22
CA ASN A 1113 -38.32 -3.55 4.48
C ASN A 1113 -39.04 -4.71 3.78
N ILE A 1114 -38.46 -5.91 3.84
CA ILE A 1114 -38.88 -7.06 3.04
C ILE A 1114 -39.94 -7.86 3.80
N ARG A 1115 -41.08 -8.11 3.15
CA ARG A 1115 -42.22 -8.83 3.74
C ARG A 1115 -43.05 -9.54 2.69
N ILE A 1116 -43.76 -10.58 3.12
CA ILE A 1116 -44.56 -11.43 2.25
C ILE A 1116 -45.89 -11.78 2.88
N LYS A 1117 -46.94 -11.83 2.07
CA LYS A 1117 -48.25 -12.39 2.40
C LYS A 1117 -48.46 -13.64 1.56
N ASP A 1118 -48.52 -14.79 2.21
CA ASP A 1118 -48.81 -16.07 1.59
C ASP A 1118 -50.31 -16.16 1.29
N LEU A 1119 -50.69 -16.24 0.02
CA LEU A 1119 -52.08 -16.28 -0.42
C LEU A 1119 -52.67 -17.69 -0.42
N THR A 1120 -51.86 -18.72 -0.15
CA THR A 1120 -52.33 -20.11 -0.03
C THR A 1120 -52.92 -20.42 1.34
N LYS A 1121 -52.57 -19.62 2.35
CA LYS A 1121 -53.04 -19.75 3.72
C LYS A 1121 -54.30 -18.90 3.89
N LYS A 1122 -55.39 -19.55 4.31
CA LYS A 1122 -56.69 -18.89 4.56
C LYS A 1122 -56.72 -18.12 5.86
#